data_AF-A0A9D9IJY8-F1
#
_entry.id   AF-A0A9D9IJY8-F1
#
_cell.length_a   1.000
_cell.length_b   1.000
_cell.length_c   1.000
_cell.angle_alpha   90.00
_cell.angle_beta   90.00
_cell.angle_gamma   90.00
#
_symmetry.space_group_name_H-M   'P 1'
#
loop_
_entity.id
_entity.type
_entity.pdbx_description
1 polymer ?
#
loop_
_entity_poly.entity_id
_entity_poly.type
_entity_poly.pdbx_seq_one_letter_code
_entity_poly.pdbx_strand_id
1 'polypeptide(L)'
;MKRQSYFFIIALFTAILTLTIVSCDPEEPTPPPTPPDDTTAVAPVLEIINEGDIVVDPNGANLEIRYEITNEVENGQISASLSEGSEWITELNYDIKGIVTFTAAANETDAQRTSTLTVSYTYEGGEVSDEINIVQDALPGEEPGNYDYEFDLGILTGTWYGTMYGLNGEDNYYVWLSDKEFLDGYTQEYGTYYLFDMYAGAPRDPESPMPPTGTYTLGQPGLTDNMTFTPDYSKGVSYGAYTETDVEVIFSVTFTEGTLVVSSEDNVTYTFDAKLTDNEGKTHHITYTGIYVCEAYEDPVAETPMIDFDIDFEAAIAAAVYSYDDGLGTMEVTMQFTDMEVDYEGYVVPPGTLLNVDAFMPMDENGYIAAGTYEISDFPGDNFTLYYGDLFDLFGMAFPLGTYATYYADAQDYGSYGIISEGTMVVTGSDGYYDIECDFRTADGYTIACTYSGYLTVQGIPSGEGDGYSTLTDDYTLDLSNAVGKAIHYGDYYSTGGTNWMINLLPSDGITGDGLQIDMVSTTVDIYSDGVPTGTYVASPTMYPEVGEYLTGYTDYSSIYGTNFVGGFDAEGYVSEFAPATEGDLNITNHGDGTYTISFSFLDDMGHTWDGEWTGEIDLSDGNSSYATRAAADVKRNIPTARERANIAMNNDMVLKVLHKDTGRASAKKTIK
;
A
#
# COMPACT_ATOMS: atom_id res chain seq x y z
N MET A 1 -0.66 28.25 36.40
CA MET A 1 -0.65 29.60 37.03
C MET A 1 0.08 30.57 36.11
N LYS A 2 -0.58 31.62 35.56
CA LYS A 2 -0.05 32.60 34.54
C LYS A 2 0.53 31.93 33.27
N ARG A 3 -0.02 32.00 32.04
CA ARG A 3 -0.75 33.06 31.29
C ARG A 3 0.11 34.27 30.90
N GLN A 4 0.64 34.29 29.67
CA GLN A 4 0.39 35.36 28.68
C GLN A 4 0.96 35.05 27.29
N SER A 5 0.20 35.42 26.24
CA SER A 5 0.63 35.52 24.83
C SER A 5 1.23 36.90 24.53
N TYR A 6 1.73 37.17 23.31
CA TYR A 6 1.27 38.24 22.37
C TYR A 6 2.31 38.60 21.26
N PHE A 7 1.86 38.51 20.00
CA PHE A 7 2.14 39.39 18.83
C PHE A 7 3.58 39.78 18.40
N PHE A 8 3.98 39.24 17.22
CA PHE A 8 4.06 39.92 15.90
C PHE A 8 4.59 41.38 15.73
N ILE A 9 5.28 41.60 14.58
CA ILE A 9 5.52 42.85 13.79
C ILE A 9 6.93 43.54 13.83
N ILE A 10 7.69 43.25 12.77
CA ILE A 10 8.42 44.14 11.81
C ILE A 10 9.54 45.11 12.29
N ALA A 11 10.71 44.93 11.65
CA ALA A 11 11.80 45.86 11.30
C ALA A 11 12.58 46.65 12.37
N LEU A 12 13.91 46.50 12.34
CA LEU A 12 14.81 47.55 11.84
C LEU A 12 16.22 47.00 11.54
N PHE A 13 16.78 47.24 10.34
CA PHE A 13 18.21 47.06 10.08
C PHE A 13 18.88 48.44 10.00
N THR A 14 19.71 48.77 11.00
CA THR A 14 20.47 50.03 11.03
C THR A 14 21.88 49.84 10.48
N ALA A 15 22.17 50.47 9.34
CA ALA A 15 23.53 50.61 8.83
C ALA A 15 24.31 51.75 9.53
N ILE A 16 25.64 51.64 9.58
CA ILE A 16 26.60 52.71 9.91
C ILE A 16 27.97 52.28 9.32
N LEU A 17 28.48 52.99 8.29
CA LEU A 17 29.50 54.08 8.35
C LEU A 17 30.95 53.55 8.58
N THR A 18 32.04 53.96 7.90
CA THR A 18 32.35 54.80 6.69
C THR A 18 33.89 54.75 6.46
N LEU A 19 34.56 55.26 5.41
CA LEU A 19 34.17 56.08 4.24
C LEU A 19 34.80 55.46 2.95
N THR A 20 35.65 56.00 2.05
CA THR A 20 36.35 57.30 1.85
C THR A 20 36.46 57.69 0.36
N ILE A 21 35.77 58.78 0.01
CA ILE A 21 36.19 59.87 -0.91
C ILE A 21 36.55 59.50 -2.37
N VAL A 22 35.68 59.92 -3.29
CA VAL A 22 36.06 60.42 -4.62
C VAL A 22 35.84 61.94 -4.62
N SER A 23 36.66 62.70 -5.35
CA SER A 23 36.56 64.17 -5.39
C SER A 23 35.65 64.64 -6.53
N CYS A 24 34.84 65.66 -6.26
CA CYS A 24 34.28 66.52 -7.31
C CYS A 24 35.27 67.64 -7.66
N ASP A 25 35.17 68.17 -8.87
CA ASP A 25 35.56 69.53 -9.27
C ASP A 25 34.37 70.12 -10.07
N PRO A 26 34.25 71.46 -10.22
CA PRO A 26 32.96 72.10 -10.50
C PRO A 26 32.63 72.31 -11.99
N GLU A 27 31.33 72.32 -12.31
CA GLU A 27 30.81 72.83 -13.58
C GLU A 27 30.65 74.37 -13.59
N GLU A 28 30.93 74.99 -14.73
CA GLU A 28 30.59 76.40 -15.02
C GLU A 28 29.15 76.52 -15.58
N PRO A 29 28.48 77.69 -15.43
CA PRO A 29 27.07 77.85 -15.83
C PRO A 29 26.86 77.80 -17.35
N THR A 30 25.81 77.09 -17.76
CA THR A 30 25.45 76.86 -19.17
C THR A 30 24.86 78.09 -19.88
N PRO A 31 25.08 78.25 -21.20
CA PRO A 31 24.46 79.28 -22.02
C PRO A 31 22.98 78.96 -22.36
N PRO A 32 22.16 79.97 -22.72
CA PRO A 32 20.75 79.77 -23.05
C PRO A 32 20.53 79.02 -24.39
N PRO A 33 19.37 78.35 -24.58
CA PRO A 33 19.17 77.37 -25.64
C PRO A 33 18.98 77.96 -27.04
N THR A 34 19.56 77.29 -28.03
CA THR A 34 19.29 77.50 -29.46
C THR A 34 17.99 76.78 -29.86
N PRO A 35 17.15 77.34 -30.74
CA PRO A 35 16.03 76.61 -31.35
C PRO A 35 16.50 75.38 -32.16
N PRO A 36 15.63 74.38 -32.40
CA PRO A 36 16.05 73.11 -32.98
C PRO A 36 16.47 73.25 -34.44
N ASP A 37 17.57 72.57 -34.78
CA ASP A 37 17.88 72.14 -36.14
C ASP A 37 17.63 70.63 -36.20
N ASP A 38 17.09 70.14 -37.31
CA ASP A 38 16.56 68.78 -37.42
C ASP A 38 17.66 67.78 -37.83
N THR A 39 17.42 66.49 -37.66
CA THR A 39 18.27 65.37 -38.14
C THR A 39 19.63 65.14 -37.48
N THR A 40 19.77 65.33 -36.16
CA THR A 40 20.77 64.53 -35.41
C THR A 40 20.28 63.09 -35.30
N ALA A 41 20.85 62.19 -36.10
CA ALA A 41 20.59 60.75 -35.96
C ALA A 41 21.00 60.29 -34.55
N VAL A 42 20.07 59.63 -33.85
CA VAL A 42 20.38 58.97 -32.58
C VAL A 42 21.24 57.74 -32.89
N ALA A 43 22.28 57.49 -32.10
CA ALA A 43 23.12 56.31 -32.30
C ALA A 43 22.30 55.03 -32.11
N PRO A 44 22.57 53.97 -32.89
CA PRO A 44 21.94 52.67 -32.68
C PRO A 44 22.33 52.12 -31.30
N VAL A 45 21.40 51.38 -30.68
CA VAL A 45 21.65 50.58 -29.48
C VAL A 45 21.20 49.16 -29.77
N LEU A 46 22.10 48.21 -29.56
CA LEU A 46 21.80 46.78 -29.59
C LEU A 46 21.62 46.30 -28.14
N GLU A 47 20.62 45.45 -27.91
CA GLU A 47 20.30 44.87 -26.59
C GLU A 47 19.88 43.41 -26.81
N ILE A 48 20.53 42.47 -26.11
CA ILE A 48 20.14 41.06 -26.06
C ILE A 48 18.97 40.94 -25.06
N ILE A 49 17.83 40.42 -25.53
CA ILE A 49 16.57 40.42 -24.78
C ILE A 49 16.27 39.08 -24.08
N ASN A 50 17.28 38.21 -23.95
CA ASN A 50 17.22 37.00 -23.13
C ASN A 50 17.36 37.35 -21.65
N GLU A 51 16.54 36.76 -20.77
CA GLU A 51 16.65 36.96 -19.33
C GLU A 51 17.76 36.09 -18.72
N GLY A 52 18.93 36.69 -18.45
CA GLY A 52 20.07 36.03 -17.80
C GLY A 52 21.00 35.28 -18.77
N ASP A 53 21.91 34.50 -18.21
CA ASP A 53 22.85 33.66 -18.98
C ASP A 53 22.12 32.44 -19.59
N ILE A 54 22.58 31.98 -20.76
CA ILE A 54 22.03 30.80 -21.43
C ILE A 54 22.60 29.54 -20.77
N VAL A 55 21.78 28.87 -19.96
CA VAL A 55 22.12 27.54 -19.40
C VAL A 55 21.82 26.45 -20.43
N VAL A 56 22.74 25.50 -20.58
CA VAL A 56 22.73 24.45 -21.59
C VAL A 56 22.90 23.08 -20.93
N ASP A 57 22.05 22.13 -21.32
CA ASP A 57 22.10 20.74 -20.87
C ASP A 57 23.46 20.08 -21.18
N PRO A 58 24.01 19.23 -20.29
CA PRO A 58 25.27 18.53 -20.52
C PRO A 58 25.31 17.66 -21.78
N ASN A 59 24.17 17.17 -22.28
CA ASN A 59 24.07 16.40 -23.53
C ASN A 59 24.13 17.28 -24.79
N GLY A 60 24.05 18.61 -24.64
CA GLY A 60 24.06 19.57 -25.74
C GLY A 60 22.67 19.90 -26.30
N ALA A 61 22.57 21.02 -27.01
CA ALA A 61 21.30 21.53 -27.54
C ALA A 61 21.48 22.47 -28.74
N ASN A 62 20.43 22.58 -29.56
CA ASN A 62 20.27 23.65 -30.54
C ASN A 62 19.59 24.84 -29.84
N LEU A 63 20.21 26.02 -29.92
CA LEU A 63 19.89 27.17 -29.07
C LEU A 63 19.63 28.43 -29.90
N GLU A 64 18.82 29.34 -29.35
CA GLU A 64 18.43 30.60 -29.97
C GLU A 64 18.56 31.75 -28.94
N ILE A 65 19.28 32.81 -29.31
CA ILE A 65 19.22 34.11 -28.60
C ILE A 65 18.53 35.15 -29.49
N ARG A 66 17.98 36.18 -28.84
CA ARG A 66 17.22 37.25 -29.48
C ARG A 66 17.80 38.61 -29.08
N TYR A 67 17.85 39.51 -30.05
CA TYR A 67 18.32 40.89 -29.84
C TYR A 67 17.42 41.89 -30.56
N GLU A 68 17.30 43.09 -30.00
CA GLU A 68 16.70 44.22 -30.70
C GLU A 68 17.76 45.28 -31.05
N ILE A 69 17.48 46.07 -32.10
CA ILE A 69 18.29 47.24 -32.47
C ILE A 69 17.36 48.45 -32.48
N THR A 70 17.54 49.37 -31.55
CA THR A 70 16.85 50.68 -31.59
C THR A 70 17.71 51.68 -32.38
N ASN A 71 17.06 52.61 -33.11
CA ASN A 71 17.73 53.62 -33.95
C ASN A 71 18.67 53.03 -35.04
N GLU A 72 18.26 51.92 -35.66
CA GLU A 72 18.98 51.25 -36.76
C GLU A 72 19.37 52.21 -37.91
N VAL A 73 20.58 51.98 -38.47
CA VAL A 73 21.19 52.78 -39.54
C VAL A 73 21.15 52.03 -40.88
N GLU A 74 20.85 52.74 -41.96
CA GLU A 74 20.78 52.14 -43.31
C GLU A 74 22.14 51.55 -43.73
N ASN A 75 22.14 50.28 -44.15
CA ASN A 75 23.32 49.45 -44.48
C ASN A 75 24.21 49.01 -43.29
N GLY A 76 23.78 49.18 -42.04
CA GLY A 76 24.45 48.52 -40.91
C GLY A 76 24.35 46.99 -41.00
N GLN A 77 25.33 46.28 -40.42
CA GLN A 77 25.48 44.83 -40.51
C GLN A 77 25.60 44.19 -39.12
N ILE A 78 25.02 43.00 -38.95
CA ILE A 78 25.18 42.18 -37.75
C ILE A 78 26.28 41.14 -37.98
N SER A 79 27.07 40.89 -36.94
CA SER A 79 27.93 39.72 -36.80
C SER A 79 27.91 39.22 -35.37
N ALA A 80 27.91 37.90 -35.19
CA ALA A 80 28.10 37.28 -33.87
C ALA A 80 29.45 36.56 -33.79
N SER A 81 30.07 36.56 -32.61
CA SER A 81 31.35 35.91 -32.32
C SER A 81 31.39 35.34 -30.91
N LEU A 82 32.19 34.28 -30.73
CA LEU A 82 32.36 33.57 -29.45
C LEU A 82 33.77 33.83 -28.89
N SER A 83 33.93 33.70 -27.58
CA SER A 83 35.23 33.76 -26.89
C SER A 83 36.21 32.65 -27.33
N GLU A 84 37.51 32.85 -27.11
CA GLU A 84 38.53 31.80 -27.31
C GLU A 84 38.23 30.59 -26.41
N GLY A 85 38.41 29.36 -26.92
CA GLY A 85 38.05 28.12 -26.21
C GLY A 85 36.59 27.64 -26.39
N SER A 86 35.87 28.18 -27.38
CA SER A 86 34.45 27.87 -27.63
C SER A 86 34.22 26.85 -28.76
N GLU A 87 35.19 25.99 -29.07
CA GLU A 87 35.11 25.01 -30.17
C GLU A 87 33.97 23.98 -30.02
N TRP A 88 33.37 23.88 -28.83
CA TRP A 88 32.20 23.08 -28.51
C TRP A 88 30.86 23.72 -28.94
N ILE A 89 30.87 25.01 -29.30
CA ILE A 89 29.73 25.69 -29.92
C ILE A 89 29.96 25.77 -31.42
N THR A 90 28.98 25.30 -32.18
CA THR A 90 29.04 25.12 -33.64
C THR A 90 27.83 25.76 -34.33
N GLU A 91 27.84 25.76 -35.66
CA GLU A 91 26.71 26.19 -36.51
C GLU A 91 26.18 27.63 -36.26
N LEU A 92 27.01 28.49 -35.64
CA LEU A 92 26.69 29.89 -35.31
C LEU A 92 26.19 30.65 -36.56
N ASN A 93 24.91 31.02 -36.56
CA ASN A 93 24.22 31.69 -37.66
C ASN A 93 23.48 32.94 -37.17
N TYR A 94 23.61 34.03 -37.92
CA TYR A 94 22.97 35.33 -37.69
C TYR A 94 22.38 35.93 -38.97
N ASP A 95 22.03 35.08 -39.96
CA ASP A 95 21.40 35.48 -41.22
C ASP A 95 19.96 36.00 -41.01
N ILE A 96 19.33 35.61 -39.90
CA ILE A 96 17.97 36.03 -39.52
C ILE A 96 18.05 37.23 -38.56
N LYS A 97 17.62 38.41 -39.02
CA LYS A 97 17.62 39.62 -38.20
C LYS A 97 16.81 39.45 -36.91
N GLY A 98 17.41 39.88 -35.80
CA GLY A 98 16.87 39.79 -34.43
C GLY A 98 17.10 38.45 -33.74
N ILE A 99 17.76 37.50 -34.40
CA ILE A 99 18.00 36.14 -33.91
C ILE A 99 19.48 35.76 -34.16
N VAL A 100 20.08 35.02 -33.22
CA VAL A 100 21.32 34.24 -33.47
C VAL A 100 21.06 32.82 -32.99
N THR A 101 21.36 31.83 -33.83
CA THR A 101 21.23 30.40 -33.49
C THR A 101 22.60 29.72 -33.47
N PHE A 102 22.77 28.72 -32.60
CA PHE A 102 23.98 27.89 -32.54
C PHE A 102 23.68 26.50 -31.96
N THR A 103 24.61 25.57 -32.19
CA THR A 103 24.51 24.17 -31.76
C THR A 103 25.62 23.88 -30.75
N ALA A 104 25.28 23.70 -29.48
CA ALA A 104 26.21 23.32 -28.43
C ALA A 104 26.34 21.78 -28.36
N ALA A 105 27.57 21.27 -28.52
CA ALA A 105 27.86 19.83 -28.39
C ALA A 105 27.75 19.36 -26.92
N ALA A 106 27.70 18.04 -26.70
CA ALA A 106 27.75 17.45 -25.36
C ALA A 106 29.03 17.85 -24.60
N ASN A 107 28.93 18.00 -23.28
CA ASN A 107 30.03 18.29 -22.39
C ASN A 107 30.55 17.02 -21.71
N GLU A 108 31.36 16.24 -22.43
CA GLU A 108 32.00 15.00 -21.97
C GLU A 108 33.05 15.19 -20.83
N THR A 109 32.92 16.23 -19.99
CA THR A 109 33.84 16.52 -18.87
C THR A 109 33.12 16.81 -17.57
N ASP A 110 33.82 16.50 -16.47
CA ASP A 110 33.51 16.77 -15.06
C ASP A 110 33.49 18.27 -14.70
N ALA A 111 33.90 19.16 -15.61
CA ALA A 111 33.91 20.60 -15.42
C ALA A 111 32.78 21.30 -16.19
N GLN A 112 32.09 22.21 -15.50
CA GLN A 112 31.27 23.25 -16.11
C GLN A 112 32.13 24.08 -17.08
N ARG A 113 31.62 24.36 -18.28
CA ARG A 113 32.28 25.18 -19.29
C ARG A 113 31.44 26.40 -19.65
N THR A 114 32.10 27.47 -20.07
CA THR A 114 31.45 28.75 -20.36
C THR A 114 32.05 29.38 -21.59
N SER A 115 31.21 30.00 -22.41
CA SER A 115 31.58 30.85 -23.54
C SER A 115 30.87 32.20 -23.38
N THR A 116 31.46 33.27 -23.92
CA THR A 116 30.74 34.55 -24.08
C THR A 116 30.42 34.75 -25.56
N LEU A 117 29.15 35.00 -25.86
CA LEU A 117 28.63 35.30 -27.18
C LEU A 117 28.43 36.81 -27.31
N THR A 118 29.29 37.45 -28.09
CA THR A 118 29.21 38.88 -28.43
C THR A 118 28.40 39.03 -29.73
N VAL A 119 27.37 39.88 -29.72
CA VAL A 119 26.64 40.28 -30.93
C VAL A 119 26.96 41.74 -31.25
N SER A 120 27.62 41.99 -32.38
CA SER A 120 28.01 43.33 -32.84
C SER A 120 27.15 43.81 -34.01
N TYR A 121 26.81 45.10 -33.98
CA TYR A 121 26.19 45.85 -35.07
C TYR A 121 27.14 46.96 -35.56
N THR A 122 27.74 46.75 -36.72
CA THR A 122 28.68 47.67 -37.36
C THR A 122 27.96 48.57 -38.37
N TYR A 123 28.23 49.88 -38.34
CA TYR A 123 27.59 50.90 -39.20
C TYR A 123 28.57 52.03 -39.55
N GLU A 124 28.23 52.93 -40.48
CA GLU A 124 29.17 54.00 -40.94
C GLU A 124 29.66 54.92 -39.80
N GLY A 125 28.90 55.04 -38.71
CA GLY A 125 29.26 55.85 -37.54
C GLY A 125 30.08 55.12 -36.46
N GLY A 126 30.24 53.80 -36.53
CA GLY A 126 30.93 53.02 -35.50
C GLY A 126 30.42 51.59 -35.36
N GLU A 127 30.52 51.06 -34.16
CA GLU A 127 30.02 49.74 -33.78
C GLU A 127 29.38 49.82 -32.39
N VAL A 128 28.33 49.03 -32.17
CA VAL A 128 27.77 48.77 -30.84
C VAL A 128 27.61 47.26 -30.68
N SER A 129 27.83 46.75 -29.49
CA SER A 129 27.80 45.32 -29.19
C SER A 129 27.20 45.06 -27.82
N ASP A 130 26.63 43.88 -27.65
CA ASP A 130 26.14 43.36 -26.37
C ASP A 130 26.57 41.89 -26.20
N GLU A 131 26.61 41.41 -24.97
CA GLU A 131 27.26 40.14 -24.61
C GLU A 131 26.42 39.30 -23.64
N ILE A 132 26.32 38.00 -23.92
CA ILE A 132 25.63 37.02 -23.06
C ILE A 132 26.54 35.81 -22.83
N ASN A 133 26.54 35.25 -21.62
CA ASN A 133 27.28 34.01 -21.37
C ASN A 133 26.42 32.80 -21.73
N ILE A 134 27.09 31.79 -22.27
CA ILE A 134 26.55 30.46 -22.54
C ILE A 134 27.26 29.52 -21.57
N VAL A 135 26.53 29.08 -20.56
CA VAL A 135 26.98 28.16 -19.53
C VAL A 135 26.49 26.77 -19.91
N GLN A 136 27.41 25.82 -20.08
CA GLN A 136 27.05 24.42 -20.16
C GLN A 136 27.62 23.72 -18.93
N ASP A 137 26.75 23.09 -18.17
CA ASP A 137 27.17 22.37 -16.97
C ASP A 137 28.02 21.14 -17.35
N ALA A 138 28.75 20.61 -16.37
CA ALA A 138 29.48 19.36 -16.53
C ALA A 138 28.53 18.24 -16.97
N LEU A 139 29.00 17.22 -17.67
CA LEU A 139 28.38 15.91 -17.46
C LEU A 139 28.44 15.65 -15.95
N PRO A 140 27.38 15.12 -15.31
CA PRO A 140 27.50 14.62 -13.95
C PRO A 140 28.59 13.54 -13.95
N GLY A 141 29.81 13.94 -13.59
CA GLY A 141 30.93 13.04 -13.53
C GLY A 141 30.68 12.05 -12.39
N GLU A 142 31.18 10.83 -12.56
CA GLU A 142 31.44 9.95 -11.42
C GLU A 142 32.59 10.54 -10.57
N GLU A 143 32.30 11.64 -9.88
CA GLU A 143 32.74 11.74 -8.49
C GLU A 143 32.17 10.50 -7.79
N PRO A 144 33.01 9.56 -7.31
CA PRO A 144 32.54 8.44 -6.54
C PRO A 144 32.01 9.02 -5.22
N GLY A 145 30.69 9.26 -5.19
CA GLY A 145 30.00 9.65 -3.98
C GLY A 145 30.35 8.66 -2.89
N ASN A 146 30.65 9.15 -1.69
CA ASN A 146 30.64 8.32 -0.49
C ASN A 146 29.16 8.02 -0.17
N TYR A 147 28.53 7.20 -1.02
CA TYR A 147 27.25 6.59 -0.72
C TYR A 147 27.43 5.73 0.54
N ASP A 148 26.45 5.74 1.44
CA ASP A 148 26.45 4.84 2.60
C ASP A 148 26.38 3.37 2.15
N TYR A 149 25.74 3.13 1.00
CA TYR A 149 25.58 1.83 0.38
C TYR A 149 25.85 1.91 -1.14
N GLU A 150 26.69 1.02 -1.66
CA GLU A 150 26.99 0.90 -3.09
C GLU A 150 27.00 -0.58 -3.51
N PHE A 151 26.20 -0.95 -4.51
CA PHE A 151 26.04 -2.34 -4.97
C PHE A 151 25.98 -2.47 -6.49
N ASP A 152 26.66 -3.47 -7.04
CA ASP A 152 26.47 -3.96 -8.41
C ASP A 152 25.66 -5.26 -8.36
N LEU A 153 24.41 -5.18 -8.81
CA LEU A 153 23.38 -6.20 -8.68
C LEU A 153 23.33 -7.07 -9.94
N GLY A 154 23.23 -8.39 -9.76
CA GLY A 154 23.38 -9.37 -10.85
C GLY A 154 22.08 -9.92 -11.41
N ILE A 155 20.95 -9.67 -10.74
CA ILE A 155 19.64 -10.23 -11.05
C ILE A 155 18.63 -9.07 -11.19
N LEU A 156 17.73 -9.22 -12.16
CA LEU A 156 16.52 -8.43 -12.31
C LEU A 156 15.36 -9.42 -12.39
N THR A 157 14.26 -9.14 -11.68
CA THR A 157 12.96 -9.76 -11.91
C THR A 157 11.89 -8.68 -11.98
N GLY A 158 10.74 -8.93 -12.61
CA GLY A 158 9.68 -7.94 -12.60
C GLY A 158 8.44 -8.30 -13.39
N THR A 159 7.35 -7.61 -13.08
CA THR A 159 6.03 -7.82 -13.65
C THR A 159 5.49 -6.52 -14.23
N TRP A 160 4.89 -6.59 -15.42
CA TRP A 160 4.19 -5.48 -16.06
C TRP A 160 2.68 -5.69 -15.92
N TYR A 161 2.01 -4.78 -15.20
CA TYR A 161 0.57 -4.86 -14.90
C TYR A 161 -0.30 -4.09 -15.90
N GLY A 162 0.27 -3.65 -17.03
CA GLY A 162 -0.41 -2.75 -17.95
C GLY A 162 -0.86 -1.48 -17.25
N THR A 163 -2.04 -0.96 -17.61
CA THR A 163 -2.63 0.24 -17.00
C THR A 163 -3.42 -0.04 -15.70
N MET A 164 -3.30 -1.22 -15.09
CA MET A 164 -4.09 -1.62 -13.91
C MET A 164 -3.97 -0.64 -12.73
N TYR A 165 -2.76 -0.17 -12.46
CA TYR A 165 -2.47 0.71 -11.32
C TYR A 165 -2.26 2.19 -11.69
N GLY A 166 -2.23 2.56 -12.98
CA GLY A 166 -1.99 3.94 -13.43
C GLY A 166 -3.26 4.81 -13.41
N LEU A 167 -3.25 5.87 -12.60
CA LEU A 167 -4.43 6.72 -12.34
C LEU A 167 -4.92 7.52 -13.57
N ASN A 168 -4.04 7.83 -14.53
CA ASN A 168 -4.39 8.52 -15.77
C ASN A 168 -4.19 7.65 -17.03
N GLY A 169 -3.97 6.34 -16.85
CA GLY A 169 -3.64 5.40 -17.92
C GLY A 169 -2.14 5.28 -18.21
N GLU A 170 -1.29 5.56 -17.22
CA GLU A 170 0.10 5.12 -17.22
C GLU A 170 0.21 3.59 -17.06
N ASP A 171 1.23 2.99 -17.66
CA ASP A 171 1.58 1.59 -17.50
C ASP A 171 2.47 1.38 -16.26
N ASN A 172 2.18 0.35 -15.49
CA ASN A 172 2.90 0.00 -14.26
C ASN A 172 3.90 -1.16 -14.47
N TYR A 173 5.10 -0.99 -13.91
CA TYR A 173 6.18 -1.99 -13.90
C TYR A 173 6.72 -2.16 -12.49
N TYR A 174 6.56 -3.35 -11.93
CA TYR A 174 7.00 -3.71 -10.58
C TYR A 174 8.31 -4.49 -10.69
N VAL A 175 9.45 -3.82 -10.51
CA VAL A 175 10.79 -4.33 -10.86
C VAL A 175 11.67 -4.47 -9.63
N TRP A 176 12.21 -5.68 -9.43
CA TRP A 176 13.24 -5.98 -8.44
C TRP A 176 14.63 -6.05 -9.07
N LEU A 177 15.63 -5.50 -8.37
CA LEU A 177 17.05 -5.69 -8.63
C LEU A 177 17.69 -6.37 -7.41
N SER A 178 18.52 -7.39 -7.60
CA SER A 178 19.18 -8.09 -6.49
C SER A 178 20.53 -8.70 -6.81
N ASP A 179 21.30 -9.03 -5.76
CA ASP A 179 22.51 -9.86 -5.83
C ASP A 179 22.21 -11.36 -5.69
N LYS A 180 20.97 -11.71 -5.29
CA LYS A 180 20.54 -13.05 -4.91
C LYS A 180 19.12 -13.35 -5.38
N GLU A 181 18.87 -14.60 -5.77
CA GLU A 181 17.54 -15.08 -6.18
C GLU A 181 16.53 -15.05 -5.01
N PHE A 182 15.23 -15.03 -5.34
CA PHE A 182 14.16 -15.32 -4.39
C PHE A 182 13.95 -16.84 -4.29
N LEU A 183 13.51 -17.33 -3.14
CA LEU A 183 13.08 -18.72 -2.97
C LEU A 183 11.61 -18.73 -2.54
N ASP A 184 10.76 -19.43 -3.30
CA ASP A 184 9.31 -19.53 -3.06
C ASP A 184 8.61 -18.16 -2.86
N GLY A 185 9.13 -17.11 -3.53
CA GLY A 185 8.65 -15.72 -3.44
C GLY A 185 9.36 -14.85 -2.38
N TYR A 186 10.17 -15.44 -1.50
CA TYR A 186 10.77 -14.74 -0.36
C TYR A 186 12.24 -14.32 -0.60
N THR A 187 12.61 -13.16 -0.07
CA THR A 187 14.01 -12.69 0.03
C THR A 187 14.83 -13.61 0.94
N GLN A 188 16.16 -13.63 0.76
CA GLN A 188 17.05 -14.62 1.37
C GLN A 188 18.17 -13.97 2.21
N GLU A 189 18.71 -14.71 3.20
CA GLU A 189 19.91 -14.33 3.99
C GLU A 189 21.10 -13.94 3.10
N TYR A 190 21.98 -13.04 3.56
CA TYR A 190 23.10 -12.49 2.75
C TYR A 190 22.69 -11.92 1.37
N GLY A 191 21.41 -11.58 1.17
CA GLY A 191 20.89 -11.01 -0.07
C GLY A 191 20.53 -9.54 0.07
N THR A 192 20.73 -8.80 -1.01
CA THR A 192 20.38 -7.38 -1.16
C THR A 192 19.35 -7.24 -2.28
N TYR A 193 18.25 -6.56 -1.99
CA TYR A 193 17.08 -6.47 -2.86
C TYR A 193 16.55 -5.03 -2.89
N TYR A 194 16.34 -4.48 -4.08
CA TYR A 194 15.72 -3.17 -4.31
C TYR A 194 14.49 -3.35 -5.18
N LEU A 195 13.37 -2.73 -4.79
CA LEU A 195 12.11 -2.72 -5.53
C LEU A 195 11.82 -1.30 -6.04
N PHE A 196 11.45 -1.23 -7.32
CA PHE A 196 10.90 -0.04 -7.96
C PHE A 196 9.51 -0.35 -8.47
N ASP A 197 8.51 0.35 -7.94
CA ASP A 197 7.15 0.37 -8.49
C ASP A 197 7.01 1.58 -9.42
N MET A 198 7.12 1.34 -10.73
CA MET A 198 7.40 2.35 -11.75
C MET A 198 6.19 2.63 -12.64
N TYR A 199 6.00 3.89 -13.02
CA TYR A 199 4.90 4.34 -13.88
C TYR A 199 5.43 5.05 -15.12
N ALA A 200 4.99 4.62 -16.30
CA ALA A 200 5.47 5.13 -17.59
C ALA A 200 4.39 5.02 -18.69
N GLY A 201 4.78 5.19 -19.96
CA GLY A 201 3.95 4.76 -21.09
C GLY A 201 4.17 3.29 -21.43
N ALA A 202 3.18 2.68 -22.11
CA ALA A 202 3.18 1.29 -22.58
C ALA A 202 4.51 0.77 -23.15
N PRO A 203 4.81 -0.54 -22.95
CA PRO A 203 6.08 -1.12 -23.35
C PRO A 203 6.24 -1.09 -24.87
N ARG A 204 7.49 -1.00 -25.32
CA ARG A 204 7.83 -1.00 -26.75
C ARG A 204 7.40 -2.31 -27.45
N ASP A 205 7.39 -3.41 -26.72
CA ASP A 205 6.90 -4.72 -27.16
C ASP A 205 6.11 -5.39 -26.00
N PRO A 206 4.78 -5.52 -26.10
CA PRO A 206 3.97 -6.19 -25.07
C PRO A 206 4.27 -7.69 -24.91
N GLU A 207 4.86 -8.34 -25.91
CA GLU A 207 5.30 -9.76 -25.84
C GLU A 207 6.67 -9.88 -25.14
N SER A 208 7.30 -8.76 -24.79
CA SER A 208 8.54 -8.71 -24.01
C SER A 208 8.60 -7.38 -23.23
N PRO A 209 7.69 -7.17 -22.26
CA PRO A 209 7.50 -5.87 -21.65
C PRO A 209 8.73 -5.50 -20.82
N MET A 210 9.18 -4.27 -21.02
CA MET A 210 10.25 -3.63 -20.24
C MET A 210 9.86 -2.16 -20.05
N PRO A 211 10.22 -1.55 -18.89
CA PRO A 211 9.99 -0.13 -18.68
C PRO A 211 10.70 0.71 -19.76
N PRO A 212 10.05 1.77 -20.29
CA PRO A 212 10.67 2.71 -21.23
C PRO A 212 12.01 3.24 -20.73
N THR A 213 12.94 3.47 -21.65
CA THR A 213 14.25 4.05 -21.31
C THR A 213 14.14 5.56 -21.05
N GLY A 214 14.92 6.04 -20.07
CA GLY A 214 14.90 7.42 -19.58
C GLY A 214 15.19 7.48 -18.08
N THR A 215 15.12 8.69 -17.52
CA THR A 215 15.26 8.92 -16.08
C THR A 215 13.88 8.91 -15.42
N TYR A 216 13.69 8.02 -14.47
CA TYR A 216 12.59 7.99 -13.52
C TYR A 216 12.98 8.77 -12.26
N THR A 217 12.04 9.53 -11.72
CA THR A 217 12.22 10.27 -10.45
C THR A 217 11.32 9.68 -9.36
N LEU A 218 11.68 9.82 -8.08
CA LEU A 218 10.76 9.47 -7.00
C LEU A 218 9.49 10.34 -7.10
N GLY A 219 8.32 9.70 -7.16
CA GLY A 219 7.01 10.35 -7.27
C GLY A 219 6.52 10.92 -5.94
N GLN A 220 5.25 11.37 -5.93
CA GLN A 220 4.56 11.72 -4.68
C GLN A 220 3.68 10.54 -4.23
N PRO A 221 3.49 10.32 -2.92
CA PRO A 221 2.58 9.30 -2.40
C PRO A 221 1.19 9.37 -3.03
N GLY A 222 0.70 8.24 -3.53
CA GLY A 222 -0.60 8.11 -4.20
C GLY A 222 -0.69 8.76 -5.59
N LEU A 223 0.41 9.15 -6.24
CA LEU A 223 0.43 9.61 -7.64
C LEU A 223 1.24 8.68 -8.54
N THR A 224 0.83 8.58 -9.81
CA THR A 224 1.37 7.65 -10.81
C THR A 224 1.94 8.37 -12.03
N ASP A 225 2.53 9.55 -11.82
CA ASP A 225 2.99 10.41 -12.92
C ASP A 225 4.01 9.68 -13.82
N ASN A 226 3.82 9.77 -15.15
CA ASN A 226 4.68 9.10 -16.13
C ASN A 226 6.17 9.50 -16.00
N MET A 227 7.05 8.49 -15.99
CA MET A 227 8.49 8.55 -15.64
C MET A 227 8.74 8.80 -14.14
N THR A 228 7.98 8.13 -13.27
CA THR A 228 8.26 8.09 -11.82
C THR A 228 8.31 6.67 -11.25
N PHE A 229 8.84 6.54 -10.05
CA PHE A 229 8.61 5.37 -9.18
C PHE A 229 8.03 5.84 -7.84
N THR A 230 7.02 5.16 -7.29
CA THR A 230 6.32 5.67 -6.09
C THR A 230 7.07 5.34 -4.78
N PRO A 231 7.13 6.29 -3.82
CA PRO A 231 7.58 6.01 -2.45
C PRO A 231 6.68 5.03 -1.68
N ASP A 232 5.44 4.78 -2.13
CA ASP A 232 4.49 3.91 -1.43
C ASP A 232 4.92 2.43 -1.45
N TYR A 233 5.55 2.00 -2.54
CA TYR A 233 5.94 0.60 -2.77
C TYR A 233 7.43 0.41 -3.09
N SER A 234 8.18 1.45 -3.49
CA SER A 234 9.62 1.33 -3.73
C SER A 234 10.42 1.30 -2.42
N LYS A 235 11.29 0.30 -2.28
CA LYS A 235 12.05 0.02 -1.05
C LYS A 235 13.37 -0.70 -1.30
N GLY A 236 14.29 -0.61 -0.35
CA GLY A 236 15.53 -1.39 -0.31
C GLY A 236 15.60 -2.24 0.95
N VAL A 237 16.05 -3.49 0.83
CA VAL A 237 16.34 -4.36 1.98
C VAL A 237 17.63 -5.15 1.76
N SER A 238 18.44 -5.32 2.80
CA SER A 238 19.65 -6.12 2.77
C SER A 238 19.81 -6.92 4.06
N TYR A 239 20.18 -8.19 3.93
CA TYR A 239 20.29 -9.14 5.04
C TYR A 239 21.74 -9.56 5.26
N GLY A 240 22.12 -9.68 6.54
CA GLY A 240 23.38 -10.23 6.99
C GLY A 240 23.28 -11.72 7.31
N ALA A 241 23.90 -12.13 8.42
CA ALA A 241 23.95 -13.53 8.85
C ALA A 241 22.75 -13.95 9.71
N TYR A 242 22.39 -15.23 9.65
CA TYR A 242 21.60 -15.85 10.73
C TYR A 242 22.40 -15.90 12.04
N THR A 243 21.73 -15.49 13.11
CA THR A 243 22.02 -15.94 14.48
C THR A 243 21.21 -17.21 14.81
N GLU A 244 21.30 -17.75 16.03
CA GLU A 244 20.53 -18.94 16.41
C GLU A 244 19.01 -18.67 16.58
N THR A 245 18.55 -17.42 16.50
CA THR A 245 17.13 -17.02 16.60
C THR A 245 16.63 -16.12 15.47
N ASP A 246 17.47 -15.22 14.94
CA ASP A 246 17.03 -14.14 14.03
C ASP A 246 17.98 -13.91 12.84
N VAL A 247 17.43 -13.35 11.77
CA VAL A 247 18.20 -12.79 10.64
C VAL A 247 18.71 -11.39 11.00
N GLU A 248 20.00 -11.14 10.81
CA GLU A 248 20.56 -9.78 10.83
C GLU A 248 19.98 -8.96 9.66
N VAL A 249 19.20 -7.91 9.94
CA VAL A 249 18.78 -6.94 8.92
C VAL A 249 19.80 -5.80 8.90
N ILE A 250 20.43 -5.56 7.73
CA ILE A 250 21.44 -4.50 7.55
C ILE A 250 20.76 -3.16 7.29
N PHE A 251 19.69 -3.17 6.49
CA PHE A 251 18.72 -2.08 6.32
C PHE A 251 17.40 -2.63 5.77
N SER A 252 16.29 -1.94 6.02
CA SER A 252 14.97 -2.19 5.42
C SER A 252 14.21 -0.88 5.34
N VAL A 253 14.29 -0.20 4.19
CA VAL A 253 14.04 1.25 4.07
C VAL A 253 13.21 1.61 2.84
N THR A 254 12.52 2.75 2.92
CA THR A 254 11.80 3.41 1.81
C THR A 254 12.55 4.68 1.38
N PHE A 255 12.30 5.17 0.17
CA PHE A 255 13.04 6.32 -0.38
C PHE A 255 12.33 7.66 -0.16
N THR A 256 13.10 8.70 0.18
CA THR A 256 12.63 10.09 0.39
C THR A 256 12.99 11.02 -0.76
N GLU A 257 14.10 10.75 -1.45
CA GLU A 257 14.50 11.39 -2.70
C GLU A 257 15.20 10.35 -3.60
N GLY A 258 15.17 10.51 -4.93
CA GLY A 258 15.98 9.64 -5.79
C GLY A 258 15.67 9.69 -7.28
N THR A 259 16.58 9.11 -8.06
CA THR A 259 16.47 8.91 -9.51
C THR A 259 16.88 7.50 -9.90
N LEU A 260 16.19 6.90 -10.87
CA LEU A 260 16.57 5.66 -11.54
C LEU A 260 16.68 5.92 -13.05
N VAL A 261 17.85 5.74 -13.64
CA VAL A 261 18.10 5.81 -15.08
C VAL A 261 18.01 4.41 -15.67
N VAL A 262 17.04 4.20 -16.57
CA VAL A 262 16.91 2.97 -17.36
C VAL A 262 17.41 3.24 -18.77
N SER A 263 18.35 2.43 -19.25
CA SER A 263 18.96 2.60 -20.58
C SER A 263 19.18 1.26 -21.30
N SER A 264 19.21 1.30 -22.63
CA SER A 264 19.51 0.14 -23.47
C SER A 264 19.93 0.60 -24.88
N GLU A 265 21.04 0.08 -25.40
CA GLU A 265 21.51 0.37 -26.77
C GLU A 265 20.80 -0.49 -27.83
N ASP A 266 20.45 -1.73 -27.47
CA ASP A 266 19.96 -2.78 -28.39
C ASP A 266 18.48 -3.16 -28.15
N ASN A 267 17.88 -2.74 -27.03
CA ASN A 267 16.56 -3.14 -26.52
C ASN A 267 16.51 -4.61 -26.03
N VAL A 268 17.65 -5.19 -25.67
CA VAL A 268 17.80 -6.57 -25.17
C VAL A 268 18.64 -6.59 -23.89
N THR A 269 19.73 -5.83 -23.89
CA THR A 269 20.58 -5.57 -22.73
C THR A 269 20.12 -4.26 -22.09
N TYR A 270 19.68 -4.30 -20.84
CA TYR A 270 19.26 -3.12 -20.09
C TYR A 270 20.23 -2.82 -18.96
N THR A 271 20.50 -1.54 -18.75
CA THR A 271 21.26 -0.99 -17.63
C THR A 271 20.35 -0.13 -16.78
N PHE A 272 20.34 -0.42 -15.48
CA PHE A 272 19.63 0.33 -14.45
C PHE A 272 20.70 0.96 -13.53
N ASP A 273 20.67 2.28 -13.37
CA ASP A 273 21.52 3.06 -12.47
C ASP A 273 20.57 3.85 -11.56
N ALA A 274 20.56 3.57 -10.26
CA ALA A 274 19.76 4.34 -9.31
C ALA A 274 20.60 4.97 -8.21
N LYS A 275 20.25 6.23 -7.90
CA LYS A 275 20.89 7.10 -6.91
C LYS A 275 19.80 7.64 -6.00
N LEU A 276 19.77 7.19 -4.75
CA LEU A 276 18.63 7.30 -3.84
C LEU A 276 19.05 7.85 -2.47
N THR A 277 18.12 8.52 -1.79
CA THR A 277 18.20 8.83 -0.35
C THR A 277 17.02 8.16 0.36
N ASP A 278 17.28 7.47 1.46
CA ASP A 278 16.26 6.72 2.21
C ASP A 278 15.54 7.53 3.30
N ASN A 279 14.71 6.89 4.11
CA ASN A 279 14.01 7.49 5.25
C ASN A 279 14.85 7.67 6.52
N GLU A 280 16.09 7.15 6.56
CA GLU A 280 17.09 7.45 7.60
C GLU A 280 18.06 8.59 7.19
N GLY A 281 18.00 9.04 5.94
CA GLY A 281 18.91 10.01 5.35
C GLY A 281 20.23 9.39 4.86
N LYS A 282 20.22 8.08 4.59
CA LYS A 282 21.30 7.32 3.97
C LYS A 282 21.25 7.39 2.46
N THR A 283 22.42 7.31 1.86
CA THR A 283 22.59 7.45 0.41
C THR A 283 22.96 6.11 -0.24
N HIS A 284 22.26 5.77 -1.32
CA HIS A 284 22.40 4.49 -2.00
C HIS A 284 22.77 4.71 -3.47
N HIS A 285 23.73 3.93 -3.98
CA HIS A 285 24.01 3.77 -5.40
C HIS A 285 23.86 2.30 -5.77
N ILE A 286 23.06 2.03 -6.79
CA ILE A 286 22.89 0.67 -7.31
C ILE A 286 23.05 0.65 -8.83
N THR A 287 23.79 -0.35 -9.32
CA THR A 287 23.87 -0.67 -10.74
C THR A 287 23.31 -2.06 -11.00
N TYR A 288 22.72 -2.25 -12.18
CA TYR A 288 22.49 -3.55 -12.79
C TYR A 288 22.76 -3.41 -14.29
N THR A 289 23.32 -4.45 -14.91
CA THR A 289 23.37 -4.56 -16.39
C THR A 289 23.23 -6.02 -16.81
N GLY A 290 22.21 -6.31 -17.60
CA GLY A 290 21.92 -7.68 -18.03
C GLY A 290 20.84 -7.79 -19.09
N ILE A 291 20.49 -9.03 -19.42
CA ILE A 291 19.42 -9.37 -20.36
C ILE A 291 18.28 -9.97 -19.53
N TYR A 292 17.14 -9.28 -19.51
CA TYR A 292 15.91 -9.74 -18.89
C TYR A 292 14.70 -9.18 -19.66
N VAL A 293 13.54 -9.77 -19.41
CA VAL A 293 12.22 -9.40 -19.95
C VAL A 293 11.24 -9.54 -18.79
N CYS A 294 10.47 -8.49 -18.47
CA CYS A 294 9.47 -8.60 -17.40
C CYS A 294 8.36 -9.55 -17.83
N GLU A 295 7.72 -10.20 -16.87
CA GLU A 295 6.56 -11.04 -17.12
C GLU A 295 5.32 -10.15 -17.27
N ALA A 296 4.51 -10.37 -18.29
CA ALA A 296 3.20 -9.72 -18.37
C ALA A 296 2.30 -10.33 -17.29
N TYR A 297 1.56 -9.49 -16.54
CA TYR A 297 0.57 -10.00 -15.60
C TYR A 297 -0.58 -10.66 -16.37
N GLU A 298 -0.71 -11.98 -16.21
CA GLU A 298 -1.88 -12.74 -16.66
C GLU A 298 -2.96 -12.62 -15.59
N ASP A 299 -4.09 -11.96 -15.93
CA ASP A 299 -5.24 -11.81 -15.03
C ASP A 299 -5.92 -13.18 -14.81
N PRO A 300 -5.86 -13.76 -13.60
CA PRO A 300 -6.40 -15.09 -13.36
C PRO A 300 -7.94 -15.10 -13.39
N VAL A 301 -8.60 -13.96 -13.18
CA VAL A 301 -10.06 -13.83 -13.31
C VAL A 301 -10.48 -13.91 -14.78
N ALA A 302 -9.69 -13.33 -15.69
CA ALA A 302 -9.99 -13.34 -17.13
C ALA A 302 -9.90 -14.75 -17.77
N GLU A 303 -9.00 -15.61 -17.28
CA GLU A 303 -8.83 -17.00 -17.76
C GLU A 303 -9.65 -18.02 -16.94
N THR A 304 -10.43 -17.58 -15.95
CA THR A 304 -11.25 -18.46 -15.11
C THR A 304 -12.43 -19.05 -15.89
N PRO A 305 -12.68 -20.38 -15.83
CA PRO A 305 -13.83 -20.99 -16.48
C PRO A 305 -15.17 -20.49 -15.90
N MET A 306 -16.07 -20.08 -16.78
CA MET A 306 -17.41 -19.54 -16.43
C MET A 306 -18.53 -20.49 -16.89
N ILE A 307 -19.66 -20.49 -16.18
CA ILE A 307 -20.84 -21.29 -16.53
C ILE A 307 -21.57 -20.65 -17.73
N ASP A 308 -21.51 -21.31 -18.90
CA ASP A 308 -22.10 -20.84 -20.17
C ASP A 308 -23.45 -21.48 -20.54
N PHE A 309 -24.19 -21.99 -19.54
CA PHE A 309 -25.49 -22.65 -19.69
C PHE A 309 -26.40 -22.50 -18.46
N ASP A 310 -27.72 -22.64 -18.65
CA ASP A 310 -28.69 -22.65 -17.54
C ASP A 310 -28.57 -23.94 -16.69
N ILE A 311 -28.60 -23.81 -15.36
CA ILE A 311 -28.61 -24.91 -14.37
C ILE A 311 -29.93 -24.93 -13.59
N ASP A 312 -30.44 -26.12 -13.30
CA ASP A 312 -31.66 -26.40 -12.52
C ASP A 312 -31.43 -27.69 -11.73
N PHE A 313 -31.38 -27.61 -10.39
CA PHE A 313 -31.06 -28.77 -9.52
C PHE A 313 -31.88 -28.85 -8.21
N GLU A 314 -32.03 -30.08 -7.71
CA GLU A 314 -32.61 -30.41 -6.39
C GLU A 314 -31.44 -30.75 -5.45
N ALA A 315 -31.14 -29.86 -4.51
CA ALA A 315 -30.04 -30.03 -3.57
C ALA A 315 -30.35 -31.13 -2.56
N ALA A 316 -29.50 -32.16 -2.50
CA ALA A 316 -29.57 -33.23 -1.52
C ALA A 316 -29.02 -32.80 -0.15
N ILE A 317 -28.13 -31.81 -0.14
CA ILE A 317 -27.40 -31.35 1.04
C ILE A 317 -27.44 -29.82 1.10
N ALA A 318 -27.61 -29.29 2.31
CA ALA A 318 -27.41 -27.89 2.61
C ALA A 318 -26.60 -27.72 3.91
N ALA A 319 -25.83 -26.65 3.99
CA ALA A 319 -25.12 -26.18 5.19
C ALA A 319 -25.28 -24.67 5.33
N ALA A 320 -25.21 -24.15 6.55
CA ALA A 320 -25.27 -22.72 6.84
C ALA A 320 -24.32 -22.38 7.98
N VAL A 321 -23.53 -21.33 7.83
CA VAL A 321 -22.52 -20.86 8.79
C VAL A 321 -22.69 -19.37 8.98
N TYR A 322 -22.66 -18.93 10.23
CA TYR A 322 -22.64 -17.53 10.62
C TYR A 322 -21.30 -16.90 10.22
N SER A 323 -21.36 -15.73 9.60
CA SER A 323 -20.18 -14.99 9.12
C SER A 323 -19.93 -13.72 9.94
N TYR A 324 -21.00 -12.98 10.31
CA TYR A 324 -20.90 -11.68 10.98
C TYR A 324 -22.24 -11.26 11.63
N ASP A 325 -22.20 -10.34 12.61
CA ASP A 325 -23.34 -9.59 13.16
C ASP A 325 -22.96 -8.10 13.17
N ASP A 326 -23.85 -7.24 12.70
CA ASP A 326 -23.66 -5.79 12.66
C ASP A 326 -23.81 -5.11 14.05
N GLY A 327 -24.22 -5.87 15.06
CA GLY A 327 -24.52 -5.38 16.41
C GLY A 327 -25.84 -4.60 16.48
N LEU A 328 -26.62 -4.59 15.39
CA LEU A 328 -27.94 -3.97 15.27
C LEU A 328 -29.06 -5.02 15.16
N GLY A 329 -28.70 -6.30 15.08
CA GLY A 329 -29.60 -7.46 15.08
C GLY A 329 -29.76 -8.13 13.72
N THR A 330 -28.81 -7.92 12.80
CA THR A 330 -28.77 -8.60 11.49
C THR A 330 -27.54 -9.50 11.44
N MET A 331 -27.75 -10.80 11.22
CA MET A 331 -26.66 -11.75 10.98
C MET A 331 -26.42 -11.98 9.49
N GLU A 332 -25.15 -12.01 9.11
CA GLU A 332 -24.64 -12.48 7.82
C GLU A 332 -24.45 -14.01 7.89
N VAL A 333 -25.00 -14.73 6.93
CA VAL A 333 -24.99 -16.20 6.89
C VAL A 333 -24.59 -16.68 5.50
N THR A 334 -23.43 -17.33 5.43
CA THR A 334 -23.05 -18.12 4.25
C THR A 334 -23.81 -19.45 4.25
N MET A 335 -24.62 -19.68 3.23
CA MET A 335 -25.28 -20.96 2.96
C MET A 335 -24.65 -21.66 1.75
N GLN A 336 -24.58 -22.99 1.80
CA GLN A 336 -24.14 -23.83 0.68
C GLN A 336 -25.19 -24.90 0.37
N PHE A 337 -25.52 -25.09 -0.90
CA PHE A 337 -26.48 -26.08 -1.40
C PHE A 337 -25.84 -26.92 -2.52
N THR A 338 -26.06 -28.24 -2.55
CA THR A 338 -25.49 -29.10 -3.60
C THR A 338 -26.28 -30.39 -3.88
N ASP A 339 -26.24 -30.83 -5.14
CA ASP A 339 -26.67 -32.16 -5.62
C ASP A 339 -25.53 -33.19 -5.67
N MET A 340 -24.28 -32.81 -5.33
CA MET A 340 -23.15 -33.73 -5.31
C MET A 340 -23.33 -34.84 -4.26
N GLU A 341 -22.93 -36.06 -4.64
CA GLU A 341 -22.86 -37.20 -3.73
C GLU A 341 -21.76 -36.99 -2.67
N VAL A 342 -21.91 -37.62 -1.51
CA VAL A 342 -20.89 -37.61 -0.44
C VAL A 342 -20.18 -38.96 -0.35
N ASP A 343 -18.86 -38.91 -0.18
CA ASP A 343 -18.00 -40.07 -0.10
C ASP A 343 -18.04 -40.76 1.28
N TYR A 344 -17.12 -41.71 1.51
CA TYR A 344 -17.10 -42.48 2.77
C TYR A 344 -16.37 -41.76 3.93
N GLU A 345 -15.71 -40.63 3.68
CA GLU A 345 -15.03 -39.80 4.69
C GLU A 345 -15.84 -38.54 5.05
N GLY A 346 -16.79 -38.14 4.20
CA GLY A 346 -17.73 -37.03 4.42
C GLY A 346 -17.56 -35.87 3.43
N TYR A 347 -16.71 -36.00 2.41
CA TYR A 347 -16.52 -34.97 1.40
C TYR A 347 -17.57 -35.09 0.29
N VAL A 348 -18.06 -33.96 -0.21
CA VAL A 348 -18.77 -33.93 -1.49
C VAL A 348 -17.80 -34.27 -2.62
N VAL A 349 -18.29 -35.00 -3.62
CA VAL A 349 -17.48 -35.43 -4.77
C VAL A 349 -18.18 -35.12 -6.10
N PRO A 350 -17.50 -34.44 -7.05
CA PRO A 350 -18.03 -34.23 -8.39
C PRO A 350 -18.43 -35.52 -9.14
N PRO A 351 -19.33 -35.44 -10.13
CA PRO A 351 -19.90 -34.22 -10.73
C PRO A 351 -21.12 -33.67 -9.99
N GLY A 352 -21.39 -32.37 -10.19
CA GLY A 352 -22.57 -31.68 -9.67
C GLY A 352 -22.34 -30.16 -9.56
N THR A 353 -23.24 -29.50 -8.84
CA THR A 353 -23.23 -28.04 -8.61
C THR A 353 -23.10 -27.75 -7.11
N LEU A 354 -22.26 -26.80 -6.74
CA LEU A 354 -22.24 -26.16 -5.42
C LEU A 354 -22.75 -24.73 -5.58
N LEU A 355 -23.84 -24.36 -4.91
CA LEU A 355 -24.36 -22.99 -4.86
C LEU A 355 -24.05 -22.40 -3.49
N ASN A 356 -23.20 -21.38 -3.46
CA ASN A 356 -22.94 -20.53 -2.31
C ASN A 356 -23.92 -19.34 -2.34
N VAL A 357 -24.60 -19.07 -1.23
CA VAL A 357 -25.53 -17.94 -1.07
C VAL A 357 -25.13 -17.18 0.18
N ASP A 358 -24.86 -15.90 0.03
CA ASP A 358 -24.46 -15.00 1.12
C ASP A 358 -25.67 -14.11 1.47
N ALA A 359 -26.20 -14.26 2.69
CA ALA A 359 -27.54 -13.79 3.06
C ALA A 359 -27.59 -13.07 4.41
N PHE A 360 -28.20 -11.88 4.42
CA PHE A 360 -28.42 -11.07 5.62
C PHE A 360 -29.84 -11.27 6.16
N MET A 361 -29.97 -11.64 7.43
CA MET A 361 -31.26 -11.96 8.05
C MET A 361 -31.35 -11.62 9.54
N PRO A 362 -32.56 -11.58 10.13
CA PRO A 362 -32.70 -11.28 11.54
C PRO A 362 -31.97 -12.29 12.41
N MET A 363 -31.17 -11.80 13.37
CA MET A 363 -30.43 -12.63 14.32
C MET A 363 -31.38 -13.55 15.11
N ASP A 364 -31.07 -14.86 15.11
CA ASP A 364 -31.72 -15.86 15.96
C ASP A 364 -30.65 -16.73 16.63
N GLU A 365 -30.43 -16.47 17.92
CA GLU A 365 -29.46 -17.15 18.82
C GLU A 365 -29.62 -18.69 18.84
N ASN A 366 -30.74 -19.24 18.35
CA ASN A 366 -31.01 -20.68 18.29
C ASN A 366 -30.55 -21.33 16.96
N GLY A 367 -29.94 -20.58 16.04
CA GLY A 367 -29.46 -21.10 14.76
C GLY A 367 -30.54 -21.26 13.68
N TYR A 368 -31.68 -20.59 13.80
CA TYR A 368 -32.77 -20.69 12.82
C TYR A 368 -32.68 -19.58 11.75
N ILE A 369 -32.77 -19.95 10.47
CA ILE A 369 -32.86 -18.97 9.37
C ILE A 369 -34.28 -18.38 9.27
N ALA A 370 -34.38 -17.10 8.91
CA ALA A 370 -35.67 -16.43 8.79
C ALA A 370 -36.39 -16.77 7.48
N ALA A 371 -37.67 -17.17 7.56
CA ALA A 371 -38.52 -17.37 6.40
C ALA A 371 -38.90 -16.03 5.75
N GLY A 372 -38.73 -15.92 4.43
CA GLY A 372 -38.90 -14.68 3.66
C GLY A 372 -38.53 -14.83 2.19
N THR A 373 -38.49 -13.71 1.47
CA THR A 373 -37.91 -13.61 0.13
C THR A 373 -36.70 -12.70 0.22
N TYR A 374 -35.55 -13.22 -0.18
CA TYR A 374 -34.26 -12.55 -0.18
C TYR A 374 -33.93 -12.13 -1.61
N GLU A 375 -33.51 -10.88 -1.80
CA GLU A 375 -33.18 -10.30 -3.12
C GLU A 375 -31.70 -9.88 -3.16
N ILE A 376 -31.02 -10.08 -4.30
CA ILE A 376 -29.65 -9.56 -4.53
C ILE A 376 -29.67 -8.03 -4.42
N SER A 377 -28.73 -7.45 -3.67
CA SER A 377 -28.67 -6.01 -3.41
C SER A 377 -27.34 -5.37 -3.83
N ASP A 378 -27.40 -4.18 -4.45
CA ASP A 378 -26.25 -3.28 -4.63
C ASP A 378 -25.64 -2.82 -3.29
N PHE A 379 -26.45 -2.87 -2.23
CA PHE A 379 -26.11 -2.48 -0.85
C PHE A 379 -26.64 -3.57 0.09
N PRO A 380 -25.94 -4.71 0.22
CA PRO A 380 -26.31 -5.76 1.16
C PRO A 380 -26.02 -5.34 2.61
N GLY A 381 -26.64 -6.01 3.57
CA GLY A 381 -26.58 -5.67 5.01
C GLY A 381 -27.95 -5.42 5.64
N ASP A 382 -28.97 -5.10 4.84
CA ASP A 382 -30.36 -5.05 5.31
C ASP A 382 -30.96 -6.46 5.42
N ASN A 383 -31.86 -6.66 6.38
CA ASN A 383 -32.58 -7.92 6.56
C ASN A 383 -33.35 -8.34 5.30
N PHE A 384 -33.18 -9.60 4.89
CA PHE A 384 -33.68 -10.17 3.63
C PHE A 384 -33.00 -9.66 2.35
N THR A 385 -31.70 -9.30 2.44
CA THR A 385 -30.84 -9.05 1.26
C THR A 385 -29.81 -10.16 1.06
N LEU A 386 -29.29 -10.28 -0.15
CA LEU A 386 -28.18 -11.16 -0.52
C LEU A 386 -26.99 -10.34 -1.04
N TYR A 387 -25.76 -10.77 -0.71
CA TYR A 387 -24.55 -10.19 -1.29
C TYR A 387 -24.38 -10.69 -2.74
N TYR A 388 -24.11 -9.78 -3.68
CA TYR A 388 -23.93 -10.08 -5.11
C TYR A 388 -22.62 -10.85 -5.36
N GLY A 389 -22.58 -11.75 -6.33
CA GLY A 389 -21.38 -12.50 -6.67
C GLY A 389 -20.28 -11.62 -7.27
N ASP A 390 -19.04 -11.87 -6.91
CA ASP A 390 -17.86 -11.20 -7.51
C ASP A 390 -16.69 -12.19 -7.72
N LEU A 391 -15.71 -11.83 -8.55
CA LEU A 391 -14.42 -12.54 -8.72
C LEU A 391 -13.26 -11.55 -8.61
N PHE A 392 -12.21 -11.94 -7.89
CA PHE A 392 -11.02 -11.11 -7.68
C PHE A 392 -9.75 -11.96 -7.64
N ASP A 393 -8.61 -11.38 -8.01
CA ASP A 393 -7.30 -12.02 -7.82
C ASP A 393 -6.87 -11.96 -6.35
N LEU A 394 -6.43 -13.11 -5.83
CA LEU A 394 -5.67 -13.20 -4.59
C LEU A 394 -4.50 -14.19 -4.77
N PHE A 395 -3.28 -13.65 -4.80
CA PHE A 395 -2.01 -14.37 -4.98
C PHE A 395 -1.83 -15.05 -6.36
N GLY A 396 -2.37 -14.48 -7.44
CA GLY A 396 -2.27 -15.04 -8.80
C GLY A 396 -3.31 -16.12 -9.08
N MET A 397 -4.46 -16.07 -8.38
CA MET A 397 -5.56 -17.02 -8.48
C MET A 397 -6.89 -16.28 -8.29
N ALA A 398 -7.89 -16.62 -9.11
CA ALA A 398 -9.22 -16.04 -8.96
C ALA A 398 -9.98 -16.71 -7.80
N PHE A 399 -10.53 -15.90 -6.90
CA PHE A 399 -11.40 -16.35 -5.82
C PHE A 399 -12.80 -15.73 -5.97
N PRO A 400 -13.88 -16.49 -5.73
CA PRO A 400 -15.24 -15.96 -5.71
C PRO A 400 -15.58 -15.30 -4.36
N LEU A 401 -16.51 -14.35 -4.39
CA LEU A 401 -17.14 -13.73 -3.22
C LEU A 401 -18.67 -13.74 -3.35
N GLY A 402 -19.36 -13.65 -2.20
CA GLY A 402 -20.81 -13.47 -2.13
C GLY A 402 -21.62 -14.67 -2.62
N THR A 403 -22.70 -14.39 -3.35
CA THR A 403 -23.58 -15.41 -3.94
C THR A 403 -23.05 -15.87 -5.31
N TYR A 404 -22.69 -17.14 -5.44
CA TYR A 404 -22.15 -17.71 -6.69
C TYR A 404 -22.40 -19.22 -6.77
N ALA A 405 -22.37 -19.78 -7.98
CA ALA A 405 -22.35 -21.22 -8.20
C ALA A 405 -20.98 -21.70 -8.71
N THR A 406 -20.61 -22.94 -8.39
CA THR A 406 -19.51 -23.67 -9.03
C THR A 406 -20.04 -24.99 -9.58
N TYR A 407 -19.83 -25.24 -10.86
CA TYR A 407 -20.24 -26.48 -11.53
C TYR A 407 -19.01 -27.33 -11.87
N TYR A 408 -19.05 -28.62 -11.55
CA TYR A 408 -17.99 -29.58 -11.86
C TYR A 408 -18.50 -30.68 -12.80
N ALA A 409 -17.93 -30.79 -13.99
CA ALA A 409 -18.34 -31.74 -15.03
C ALA A 409 -17.87 -33.19 -14.75
N ASP A 410 -16.70 -33.38 -14.12
CA ASP A 410 -16.24 -34.65 -13.54
C ASP A 410 -15.20 -34.44 -12.42
N ALA A 411 -14.74 -35.52 -11.79
CA ALA A 411 -13.83 -35.50 -10.63
C ALA A 411 -12.35 -35.14 -10.94
N GLN A 412 -12.04 -34.66 -12.15
CA GLN A 412 -10.79 -33.99 -12.51
C GLN A 412 -11.01 -32.59 -13.08
N ASP A 413 -12.25 -32.10 -13.04
CA ASP A 413 -12.59 -30.72 -13.38
C ASP A 413 -12.18 -29.78 -12.21
N TYR A 414 -11.63 -28.61 -12.54
CA TYR A 414 -11.36 -27.56 -11.54
C TYR A 414 -12.63 -26.75 -11.22
N GLY A 415 -13.67 -26.88 -12.04
CA GLY A 415 -14.95 -26.22 -11.89
C GLY A 415 -15.08 -24.96 -12.73
N SER A 416 -16.33 -24.62 -13.07
CA SER A 416 -16.69 -23.36 -13.72
C SER A 416 -17.58 -22.52 -12.81
N TYR A 417 -17.36 -21.21 -12.75
CA TYR A 417 -18.10 -20.30 -11.86
C TYR A 417 -19.29 -19.62 -12.54
N GLY A 418 -20.40 -19.50 -11.80
CA GLY A 418 -21.58 -18.73 -12.14
C GLY A 418 -21.76 -17.60 -11.13
N ILE A 419 -21.23 -16.43 -11.46
CA ILE A 419 -21.19 -15.26 -10.57
C ILE A 419 -22.54 -14.52 -10.64
N ILE A 420 -23.31 -14.54 -9.55
CA ILE A 420 -24.74 -14.18 -9.56
C ILE A 420 -24.94 -12.67 -9.35
N SER A 421 -25.64 -12.03 -10.29
CA SER A 421 -25.83 -10.57 -10.33
C SER A 421 -27.28 -10.10 -10.11
N GLU A 422 -28.27 -10.97 -10.33
CA GLU A 422 -29.69 -10.69 -10.04
C GLU A 422 -30.44 -11.98 -9.66
N GLY A 423 -31.61 -11.82 -9.02
CA GLY A 423 -32.50 -12.91 -8.65
C GLY A 423 -32.84 -12.99 -7.17
N THR A 424 -33.46 -14.09 -6.76
CA THR A 424 -34.04 -14.24 -5.41
C THR A 424 -33.92 -15.65 -4.83
N MET A 425 -33.75 -15.74 -3.51
CA MET A 425 -33.98 -16.95 -2.71
C MET A 425 -35.28 -16.80 -1.90
N VAL A 426 -36.17 -17.78 -1.98
CA VAL A 426 -37.40 -17.84 -1.18
C VAL A 426 -37.27 -18.93 -0.13
N VAL A 427 -37.34 -18.57 1.14
CA VAL A 427 -37.27 -19.49 2.28
C VAL A 427 -38.65 -19.60 2.92
N THR A 428 -39.17 -20.83 3.02
CA THR A 428 -40.42 -21.12 3.74
C THR A 428 -40.22 -22.28 4.71
N GLY A 429 -41.01 -22.34 5.79
CA GLY A 429 -40.83 -23.30 6.88
C GLY A 429 -40.67 -22.62 8.24
N SER A 430 -40.27 -23.39 9.24
CA SER A 430 -39.99 -22.92 10.61
C SER A 430 -39.29 -24.00 11.44
N ASP A 431 -38.82 -23.64 12.64
CA ASP A 431 -38.34 -24.58 13.66
C ASP A 431 -37.18 -25.49 13.18
N GLY A 432 -36.37 -25.00 12.24
CA GLY A 432 -35.21 -25.70 11.68
C GLY A 432 -35.50 -26.57 10.45
N TYR A 433 -36.73 -26.65 9.95
CA TYR A 433 -37.08 -27.38 8.72
C TYR A 433 -37.67 -26.44 7.66
N TYR A 434 -37.05 -26.41 6.47
CA TYR A 434 -37.33 -25.42 5.43
C TYR A 434 -37.48 -26.04 4.04
N ASP A 435 -38.38 -25.44 3.27
CA ASP A 435 -38.49 -25.57 1.81
C ASP A 435 -37.95 -24.26 1.20
N ILE A 436 -36.87 -24.35 0.42
CA ILE A 436 -36.11 -23.23 -0.16
C ILE A 436 -36.10 -23.35 -1.69
N GLU A 437 -36.33 -22.24 -2.39
CA GLU A 437 -36.36 -22.12 -3.85
C GLU A 437 -35.54 -20.91 -4.30
N CYS A 438 -34.55 -21.10 -5.17
CA CYS A 438 -33.70 -20.04 -5.72
C CYS A 438 -33.92 -19.90 -7.23
N ASP A 439 -34.07 -18.67 -7.72
CA ASP A 439 -34.07 -18.29 -9.14
C ASP A 439 -33.08 -17.13 -9.31
N PHE A 440 -31.86 -17.46 -9.72
CA PHE A 440 -30.73 -16.54 -9.86
C PHE A 440 -30.26 -16.40 -11.31
N ARG A 441 -29.54 -15.32 -11.62
CA ARG A 441 -28.88 -15.12 -12.91
C ARG A 441 -27.43 -14.71 -12.76
N THR A 442 -26.56 -15.32 -13.56
CA THR A 442 -25.15 -14.93 -13.65
C THR A 442 -24.99 -13.57 -14.33
N ALA A 443 -23.85 -12.92 -14.17
CA ALA A 443 -23.50 -11.68 -14.90
C ALA A 443 -23.61 -11.84 -16.44
N ASP A 444 -23.33 -13.03 -16.96
CA ASP A 444 -23.48 -13.39 -18.37
C ASP A 444 -24.93 -13.72 -18.79
N GLY A 445 -25.87 -13.71 -17.84
CA GLY A 445 -27.32 -13.83 -18.06
C GLY A 445 -27.89 -15.25 -17.96
N TYR A 446 -27.08 -16.26 -17.61
CA TYR A 446 -27.51 -17.65 -17.46
C TYR A 446 -28.25 -17.88 -16.16
N THR A 447 -29.26 -18.75 -16.17
CA THR A 447 -30.11 -19.03 -15.00
C THR A 447 -29.46 -20.08 -14.10
N ILE A 448 -29.42 -19.83 -12.79
CA ILE A 448 -29.07 -20.83 -11.77
C ILE A 448 -30.29 -21.03 -10.87
N ALA A 449 -30.98 -22.16 -11.02
CA ALA A 449 -32.12 -22.54 -10.20
C ALA A 449 -31.75 -23.68 -9.24
N CYS A 450 -32.22 -23.59 -7.99
CA CYS A 450 -31.97 -24.56 -6.94
C CYS A 450 -33.22 -24.76 -6.08
N THR A 451 -33.48 -26.01 -5.65
CA THR A 451 -34.52 -26.32 -4.65
C THR A 451 -33.98 -27.19 -3.53
N TYR A 452 -34.43 -26.98 -2.28
CA TYR A 452 -34.03 -27.76 -1.11
C TYR A 452 -35.19 -27.93 -0.13
N SER A 453 -35.38 -29.14 0.43
CA SER A 453 -36.44 -29.46 1.41
C SER A 453 -35.88 -30.29 2.58
N GLY A 454 -35.41 -29.64 3.65
CA GLY A 454 -34.65 -30.33 4.69
C GLY A 454 -34.44 -29.57 6.00
N TYR A 455 -33.62 -30.15 6.88
CA TYR A 455 -33.22 -29.51 8.13
C TYR A 455 -31.98 -28.65 7.91
N LEU A 456 -32.06 -27.37 8.24
CA LEU A 456 -30.97 -26.41 8.11
C LEU A 456 -30.89 -25.55 9.38
N THR A 457 -29.70 -25.46 9.96
CA THR A 457 -29.41 -24.65 11.15
C THR A 457 -28.07 -23.96 10.98
N VAL A 458 -28.01 -22.66 11.22
CA VAL A 458 -26.78 -21.86 11.17
C VAL A 458 -25.81 -22.35 12.24
N GLN A 459 -24.58 -22.66 11.86
CA GLN A 459 -23.51 -23.02 12.79
C GLN A 459 -22.64 -21.80 13.11
N GLY A 460 -22.06 -21.73 14.31
CA GLY A 460 -21.11 -20.68 14.68
C GLY A 460 -21.72 -19.35 15.16
N ILE A 461 -23.04 -19.26 15.37
CA ILE A 461 -23.66 -18.09 16.01
C ILE A 461 -23.11 -17.95 17.44
N PRO A 462 -22.61 -16.76 17.85
CA PRO A 462 -22.29 -16.47 19.25
C PRO A 462 -23.56 -16.49 20.11
N SER A 463 -23.64 -17.38 21.11
CA SER A 463 -24.81 -17.46 22.00
C SER A 463 -24.64 -16.57 23.25
N GLY A 464 -25.71 -15.89 23.65
CA GLY A 464 -25.72 -15.09 24.89
C GLY A 464 -25.92 -15.95 26.14
N GLU A 465 -25.10 -15.72 27.17
CA GLU A 465 -25.18 -16.38 28.51
C GLU A 465 -25.37 -17.92 28.47
N GLY A 466 -24.49 -18.66 27.80
CA GLY A 466 -24.53 -20.13 27.89
C GLY A 466 -23.39 -20.90 27.22
N ASP A 467 -23.18 -20.66 25.92
CA ASP A 467 -22.21 -21.38 25.09
C ASP A 467 -21.12 -20.43 24.56
N GLY A 468 -20.64 -19.56 25.46
CA GLY A 468 -19.42 -18.78 25.24
C GLY A 468 -18.20 -19.68 25.02
N TYR A 469 -17.15 -19.13 24.40
CA TYR A 469 -15.95 -19.88 24.03
C TYR A 469 -14.90 -19.96 25.13
N SER A 470 -15.05 -19.22 26.25
CA SER A 470 -14.18 -19.37 27.42
C SER A 470 -14.03 -20.83 27.86
N THR A 471 -12.81 -21.22 28.23
CA THR A 471 -12.53 -22.53 28.83
C THR A 471 -12.59 -22.49 30.36
N LEU A 472 -12.86 -21.33 30.96
CA LEU A 472 -12.98 -21.18 32.41
C LEU A 472 -14.28 -21.83 32.92
N THR A 473 -14.29 -22.17 34.22
CA THR A 473 -15.43 -22.84 34.87
C THR A 473 -15.74 -22.32 36.29
N ASP A 474 -14.91 -21.40 36.78
CA ASP A 474 -14.95 -20.63 38.02
C ASP A 474 -14.04 -19.40 37.79
N ASP A 475 -14.12 -18.36 38.64
CA ASP A 475 -13.23 -17.17 38.55
C ASP A 475 -11.73 -17.55 38.65
N TYR A 476 -10.85 -16.91 37.87
CA TYR A 476 -9.45 -17.35 37.69
C TYR A 476 -8.41 -16.21 37.69
N THR A 477 -7.37 -16.34 38.53
CA THR A 477 -6.21 -15.42 38.57
C THR A 477 -5.01 -16.06 37.85
N LEU A 478 -4.47 -15.39 36.82
CA LEU A 478 -3.45 -15.95 35.93
C LEU A 478 -2.05 -16.07 36.60
N ASP A 479 -1.37 -17.20 36.40
CA ASP A 479 0.04 -17.40 36.77
C ASP A 479 0.99 -16.85 35.70
N LEU A 480 1.09 -15.52 35.66
CA LEU A 480 2.04 -14.79 34.81
C LEU A 480 3.48 -14.81 35.37
N SER A 481 3.82 -15.66 36.35
CA SER A 481 5.12 -15.59 37.05
C SER A 481 6.33 -16.04 36.20
N ASN A 482 6.08 -16.70 35.07
CA ASN A 482 7.07 -17.07 34.05
C ASN A 482 6.90 -16.27 32.74
N ALA A 483 5.97 -15.32 32.68
CA ALA A 483 5.66 -14.59 31.45
C ALA A 483 6.71 -13.51 31.13
N VAL A 484 7.04 -13.38 29.84
CA VAL A 484 7.85 -12.29 29.27
C VAL A 484 6.97 -11.42 28.38
N GLY A 485 7.20 -10.10 28.39
CA GLY A 485 6.39 -9.14 27.64
C GLY A 485 6.98 -8.79 26.29
N LYS A 486 6.13 -8.75 25.26
CA LYS A 486 6.40 -8.14 23.95
C LYS A 486 5.29 -7.16 23.60
N ALA A 487 5.61 -6.04 22.96
CA ALA A 487 4.61 -5.13 22.39
C ALA A 487 5.03 -4.66 20.99
N ILE A 488 4.09 -4.75 20.04
CA ILE A 488 4.28 -4.37 18.64
C ILE A 488 3.47 -3.10 18.38
N HIS A 489 4.12 -2.07 17.83
CA HIS A 489 3.49 -0.82 17.37
C HIS A 489 2.95 -0.99 15.94
N TYR A 490 1.71 -0.57 15.69
CA TYR A 490 1.08 -0.63 14.36
C TYR A 490 0.52 0.72 13.87
N GLY A 491 0.96 1.84 14.46
CA GLY A 491 0.44 3.17 14.12
C GLY A 491 -1.07 3.29 14.34
N ASP A 492 -1.76 4.10 13.53
CA ASP A 492 -3.22 4.28 13.60
C ASP A 492 -3.98 3.20 12.81
N TYR A 493 -3.70 1.92 13.11
CA TYR A 493 -4.24 0.74 12.40
C TYR A 493 -5.78 0.77 12.25
N TYR A 494 -6.50 1.21 13.28
CA TYR A 494 -7.96 1.32 13.30
C TYR A 494 -8.49 2.64 12.70
N SER A 495 -7.63 3.57 12.27
CA SER A 495 -8.00 4.92 11.82
C SER A 495 -8.83 5.73 12.83
N THR A 496 -8.66 5.46 14.13
CA THR A 496 -9.36 6.13 15.23
C THR A 496 -8.58 7.32 15.81
N GLY A 497 -7.44 7.68 15.21
CA GLY A 497 -6.58 8.81 15.60
C GLY A 497 -5.59 8.47 16.72
N GLY A 498 -5.35 7.18 16.97
CA GLY A 498 -4.54 6.69 18.08
C GLY A 498 -3.24 6.02 17.66
N THR A 499 -2.69 5.20 18.56
CA THR A 499 -1.65 4.23 18.23
C THR A 499 -2.03 2.88 18.78
N ASN A 500 -2.23 1.94 17.88
CA ASN A 500 -2.49 0.54 18.17
C ASN A 500 -1.23 -0.17 18.67
N TRP A 501 -1.43 -1.01 19.69
CA TRP A 501 -0.43 -1.91 20.24
C TRP A 501 -1.01 -3.31 20.40
N MET A 502 -0.34 -4.30 19.81
CA MET A 502 -0.52 -5.71 20.19
C MET A 502 0.48 -6.03 21.31
N ILE A 503 -0.02 -6.33 22.51
CA ILE A 503 0.82 -6.67 23.67
C ILE A 503 0.60 -8.14 24.03
N ASN A 504 1.68 -8.89 24.13
CA ASN A 504 1.68 -10.30 24.51
C ASN A 504 2.53 -10.51 25.76
N LEU A 505 1.94 -11.06 26.81
CA LEU A 505 2.67 -11.65 27.94
C LEU A 505 2.57 -13.17 27.77
N LEU A 506 3.68 -13.85 27.49
CA LEU A 506 3.68 -15.30 27.22
C LEU A 506 4.77 -16.02 28.02
N PRO A 507 4.59 -17.30 28.43
CA PRO A 507 5.62 -18.07 29.12
C PRO A 507 6.98 -18.04 28.42
N SER A 508 8.04 -17.80 29.18
CA SER A 508 9.41 -17.66 28.66
C SER A 508 9.99 -18.93 28.00
N ASP A 509 9.38 -20.07 28.27
CA ASP A 509 9.66 -21.39 27.67
C ASP A 509 8.57 -21.85 26.69
N GLY A 510 7.56 -21.01 26.43
CA GLY A 510 6.39 -21.31 25.59
C GLY A 510 5.40 -22.32 26.18
N ILE A 511 5.59 -22.78 27.43
CA ILE A 511 4.86 -23.94 27.98
C ILE A 511 4.39 -23.72 29.43
N THR A 512 5.22 -23.14 30.30
CA THR A 512 4.97 -23.16 31.76
C THR A 512 4.31 -21.88 32.26
N GLY A 513 3.02 -21.95 32.60
CA GLY A 513 2.25 -20.83 33.16
C GLY A 513 1.26 -20.24 32.15
N ASP A 514 0.64 -19.13 32.54
CA ASP A 514 -0.42 -18.49 31.76
C ASP A 514 0.13 -17.36 30.89
N GLY A 515 -0.66 -16.95 29.91
CA GLY A 515 -0.40 -15.83 29.02
C GLY A 515 -1.61 -14.91 28.83
N LEU A 516 -1.34 -13.75 28.25
CA LEU A 516 -2.29 -12.68 28.01
C LEU A 516 -1.97 -12.04 26.65
N GLN A 517 -2.94 -12.04 25.76
CA GLN A 517 -2.97 -11.25 24.53
C GLN A 517 -3.82 -10.01 24.77
N ILE A 518 -3.34 -8.84 24.36
CA ILE A 518 -4.07 -7.56 24.37
C ILE A 518 -3.96 -6.94 22.98
N ASP A 519 -5.08 -6.42 22.49
CA ASP A 519 -5.14 -5.50 21.35
C ASP A 519 -5.77 -4.18 21.84
N MET A 520 -5.08 -3.05 21.69
CA MET A 520 -5.49 -1.79 22.31
C MET A 520 -5.06 -0.54 21.54
N VAL A 521 -5.77 0.57 21.73
CA VAL A 521 -5.46 1.87 21.12
C VAL A 521 -5.14 2.91 22.19
N SER A 522 -3.92 3.43 22.10
CA SER A 522 -3.36 4.45 22.98
C SER A 522 -3.38 5.84 22.35
N THR A 523 -3.06 6.87 23.13
CA THR A 523 -2.76 8.20 22.60
C THR A 523 -1.59 8.12 21.62
N THR A 524 -1.64 8.86 20.51
CA THR A 524 -0.66 8.83 19.42
C THR A 524 0.80 8.84 19.92
N VAL A 525 1.58 7.84 19.48
CA VAL A 525 3.02 7.69 19.72
C VAL A 525 3.74 7.65 18.37
N ASP A 526 4.43 8.73 18.02
CA ASP A 526 5.14 8.88 16.73
C ASP A 526 6.39 7.99 16.62
N ILE A 527 6.93 7.49 17.75
CA ILE A 527 8.18 6.71 17.83
C ILE A 527 7.96 5.51 18.75
N TYR A 528 7.96 4.29 18.21
CA TYR A 528 7.66 3.07 18.97
C TYR A 528 8.56 2.86 20.22
N SER A 529 9.79 3.38 20.21
CA SER A 529 10.72 3.28 21.35
C SER A 529 10.43 4.23 22.54
N ASP A 530 9.47 5.15 22.42
CA ASP A 530 8.86 5.82 23.59
C ASP A 530 7.96 4.85 24.40
N GLY A 531 7.53 3.75 23.77
CA GLY A 531 6.82 2.64 24.40
C GLY A 531 5.34 2.86 24.66
N VAL A 532 4.70 1.87 25.30
CA VAL A 532 3.24 1.90 25.55
C VAL A 532 2.91 3.01 26.56
N PRO A 533 1.94 3.90 26.26
CA PRO A 533 1.56 4.96 27.20
C PRO A 533 0.92 4.44 28.49
N THR A 534 1.27 5.09 29.61
CA THR A 534 0.63 4.84 30.91
C THR A 534 -0.84 5.27 30.87
N GLY A 535 -1.76 4.36 31.22
CA GLY A 535 -3.20 4.61 31.16
C GLY A 535 -4.03 3.50 31.79
N THR A 536 -5.32 3.81 31.96
CA THR A 536 -6.38 2.81 32.15
C THR A 536 -7.15 2.75 30.84
N TYR A 537 -7.34 1.55 30.31
CA TYR A 537 -7.98 1.24 29.05
C TYR A 537 -9.22 0.38 29.31
N VAL A 538 -10.32 0.66 28.62
CA VAL A 538 -11.62 0.00 28.82
C VAL A 538 -12.04 -0.80 27.60
N ALA A 539 -12.97 -1.75 27.75
CA ALA A 539 -13.50 -2.51 26.63
C ALA A 539 -14.14 -1.57 25.58
N SER A 540 -13.69 -1.69 24.33
CA SER A 540 -14.30 -1.05 23.17
C SER A 540 -15.71 -1.61 22.96
N PRO A 541 -16.73 -0.76 22.69
CA PRO A 541 -18.07 -1.20 22.33
C PRO A 541 -18.19 -1.65 20.86
N THR A 542 -17.09 -1.67 20.09
CA THR A 542 -17.04 -2.07 18.67
C THR A 542 -15.73 -2.76 18.30
N MET A 543 -15.63 -3.30 17.08
CA MET A 543 -14.36 -3.82 16.53
C MET A 543 -13.30 -2.73 16.19
N TYR A 544 -13.60 -1.44 16.42
CA TYR A 544 -12.72 -0.30 16.13
C TYR A 544 -12.45 0.51 17.42
N PRO A 545 -11.52 0.09 18.30
CA PRO A 545 -11.23 0.78 19.56
C PRO A 545 -10.79 2.25 19.38
N GLU A 546 -11.42 3.16 20.14
CA GLU A 546 -10.98 4.57 20.24
C GLU A 546 -9.77 4.74 21.17
N VAL A 547 -9.21 5.96 21.22
CA VAL A 547 -8.07 6.32 22.08
C VAL A 547 -8.43 6.17 23.55
N GLY A 548 -7.87 5.12 24.19
CA GLY A 548 -8.19 4.74 25.57
C GLY A 548 -8.98 3.44 25.70
N GLU A 549 -9.15 2.67 24.62
CA GLU A 549 -9.90 1.42 24.60
C GLU A 549 -9.02 0.21 24.23
N TYR A 550 -9.47 -0.98 24.63
CA TYR A 550 -8.96 -2.27 24.16
C TYR A 550 -10.03 -3.01 23.35
N LEU A 551 -9.63 -3.73 22.30
CA LEU A 551 -10.53 -4.59 21.55
C LEU A 551 -10.85 -5.83 22.39
N THR A 552 -12.13 -6.09 22.60
CA THR A 552 -12.64 -7.27 23.31
C THR A 552 -12.18 -8.56 22.65
N GLY A 553 -12.06 -9.63 23.43
CA GLY A 553 -11.70 -10.94 22.88
C GLY A 553 -12.81 -11.49 21.99
N TYR A 554 -12.44 -12.06 20.84
CA TYR A 554 -13.31 -12.87 20.00
C TYR A 554 -12.56 -14.04 19.35
N THR A 555 -13.26 -15.13 19.04
CA THR A 555 -12.78 -16.18 18.13
C THR A 555 -13.27 -15.93 16.71
N ASP A 556 -12.40 -16.19 15.74
CA ASP A 556 -12.79 -16.37 14.33
C ASP A 556 -12.24 -17.73 13.84
N TYR A 557 -13.13 -18.58 13.34
CA TYR A 557 -12.98 -20.03 13.13
C TYR A 557 -12.28 -20.77 14.29
N SER A 558 -10.95 -20.91 14.23
CA SER A 558 -10.11 -21.60 15.24
C SER A 558 -8.97 -20.71 15.77
N SER A 559 -9.08 -19.40 15.57
CA SER A 559 -8.07 -18.40 15.92
C SER A 559 -8.64 -17.41 16.93
N ILE A 560 -7.78 -16.90 17.81
CA ILE A 560 -8.16 -16.05 18.96
C ILE A 560 -7.64 -14.63 18.72
N TYR A 561 -8.55 -13.67 18.67
CA TYR A 561 -8.29 -12.27 18.32
C TYR A 561 -8.78 -11.31 19.40
N GLY A 562 -8.25 -10.08 19.40
CA GLY A 562 -8.50 -9.12 20.48
C GLY A 562 -7.89 -9.55 21.82
N THR A 563 -8.41 -9.00 22.91
CA THR A 563 -7.86 -9.17 24.27
C THR A 563 -8.36 -10.46 24.94
N ASN A 564 -7.46 -11.39 25.27
CA ASN A 564 -7.78 -12.72 25.79
C ASN A 564 -6.74 -13.23 26.80
N PHE A 565 -7.20 -14.00 27.79
CA PHE A 565 -6.39 -15.01 28.48
C PHE A 565 -6.06 -16.13 27.48
N VAL A 566 -4.82 -16.63 27.52
CA VAL A 566 -4.37 -17.81 26.78
C VAL A 566 -3.51 -18.70 27.68
N GLY A 567 -3.70 -20.02 27.61
CA GLY A 567 -3.10 -20.97 28.53
C GLY A 567 -3.20 -22.42 28.05
N GLY A 568 -2.91 -23.36 28.95
CA GLY A 568 -2.95 -24.80 28.64
C GLY A 568 -1.98 -25.21 27.52
N PHE A 569 -0.83 -24.54 27.40
CA PHE A 569 0.15 -24.74 26.32
C PHE A 569 0.67 -26.18 26.23
N ASP A 570 0.66 -26.77 25.03
CA ASP A 570 1.23 -28.09 24.77
C ASP A 570 2.76 -28.05 24.50
N ALA A 571 3.36 -29.19 24.12
CA ALA A 571 4.81 -29.29 23.90
C ALA A 571 5.29 -28.62 22.60
N GLU A 572 4.35 -28.22 21.74
CA GLU A 572 4.57 -27.53 20.48
C GLU A 572 4.13 -26.04 20.55
N GLY A 573 3.56 -25.61 21.69
CA GLY A 573 3.16 -24.23 21.97
C GLY A 573 1.70 -23.89 21.65
N TYR A 574 0.86 -24.89 21.32
CA TYR A 574 -0.56 -24.64 21.06
C TYR A 574 -1.35 -24.45 22.35
N VAL A 575 -2.21 -23.43 22.38
CA VAL A 575 -3.12 -23.15 23.49
C VAL A 575 -4.23 -24.20 23.58
N SER A 576 -4.68 -24.48 24.80
CA SER A 576 -5.88 -25.30 25.03
C SER A 576 -6.80 -24.77 26.15
N GLU A 577 -6.40 -23.68 26.80
CA GLU A 577 -7.21 -22.90 27.73
C GLU A 577 -7.19 -21.42 27.28
N PHE A 578 -8.32 -20.71 27.35
CA PHE A 578 -8.45 -19.32 26.91
C PHE A 578 -9.75 -18.68 27.40
N ALA A 579 -9.82 -17.34 27.47
CA ALA A 579 -11.05 -16.60 27.76
C ALA A 579 -11.01 -15.17 27.18
N PRO A 580 -12.11 -14.66 26.58
CA PRO A 580 -12.19 -13.26 26.15
C PRO A 580 -12.18 -12.30 27.34
N ALA A 581 -11.73 -11.07 27.11
CA ALA A 581 -12.13 -9.92 27.91
C ALA A 581 -13.35 -9.26 27.24
N THR A 582 -14.53 -9.33 27.86
CA THR A 582 -15.79 -8.73 27.37
C THR A 582 -16.07 -7.37 28.01
N GLU A 583 -15.81 -7.22 29.31
CA GLU A 583 -15.76 -5.94 30.03
C GLU A 583 -14.64 -5.92 31.07
N GLY A 584 -14.24 -4.72 31.54
CA GLY A 584 -13.26 -4.54 32.62
C GLY A 584 -12.29 -3.37 32.40
N ASP A 585 -11.30 -3.25 33.30
CA ASP A 585 -10.28 -2.20 33.31
C ASP A 585 -8.87 -2.81 33.11
N LEU A 586 -8.21 -2.50 31.98
CA LEU A 586 -6.80 -2.77 31.75
C LEU A 586 -5.95 -1.58 32.24
N ASN A 587 -5.00 -1.79 33.14
CA ASN A 587 -4.17 -0.73 33.72
C ASN A 587 -2.69 -0.98 33.40
N ILE A 588 -2.09 -0.07 32.62
CA ILE A 588 -0.67 -0.10 32.23
C ILE A 588 0.07 1.07 32.87
N THR A 589 1.15 0.78 33.58
CA THR A 589 2.12 1.77 34.08
C THR A 589 3.48 1.51 33.44
N ASN A 590 3.95 2.47 32.64
CA ASN A 590 5.31 2.52 32.09
C ASN A 590 6.20 3.25 33.10
N HIS A 591 7.24 2.59 33.62
CA HIS A 591 8.10 3.17 34.67
C HIS A 591 9.20 4.09 34.11
N GLY A 592 9.36 4.15 32.78
CA GLY A 592 10.33 5.02 32.09
C GLY A 592 11.76 4.49 32.09
N ASP A 593 11.97 3.22 32.44
CA ASP A 593 13.27 2.53 32.44
C ASP A 593 13.26 1.23 31.61
N GLY A 594 12.22 1.02 30.80
CA GLY A 594 11.97 -0.21 30.04
C GLY A 594 11.08 -1.22 30.79
N THR A 595 10.87 -1.04 32.10
CA THR A 595 9.93 -1.87 32.87
C THR A 595 8.51 -1.30 32.86
N TYR A 596 7.55 -2.21 32.92
CA TYR A 596 6.12 -1.92 32.98
C TYR A 596 5.48 -2.71 34.12
N THR A 597 4.39 -2.18 34.67
CA THR A 597 3.40 -2.95 35.43
C THR A 597 2.11 -2.99 34.63
N ILE A 598 1.61 -4.18 34.33
CA ILE A 598 0.31 -4.41 33.70
C ILE A 598 -0.58 -5.13 34.71
N SER A 599 -1.77 -4.60 34.96
CA SER A 599 -2.75 -5.20 35.88
C SER A 599 -4.15 -5.06 35.31
N PHE A 600 -4.97 -6.09 35.47
CA PHE A 600 -6.28 -6.18 34.83
C PHE A 600 -7.25 -7.01 35.67
N SER A 601 -8.54 -6.76 35.46
CA SER A 601 -9.62 -7.64 35.91
C SER A 601 -10.75 -7.49 34.91
N PHE A 602 -11.11 -8.60 34.28
CA PHE A 602 -12.06 -8.68 33.18
C PHE A 602 -13.17 -9.69 33.49
N LEU A 603 -14.32 -9.53 32.82
CA LEU A 603 -15.32 -10.57 32.66
C LEU A 603 -15.07 -11.31 31.34
N ASP A 604 -15.39 -12.61 31.28
CA ASP A 604 -15.46 -13.37 30.03
C ASP A 604 -16.90 -13.45 29.46
N ASP A 605 -17.10 -14.31 28.46
CA ASP A 605 -18.40 -14.55 27.81
C ASP A 605 -19.25 -15.65 28.47
N MET A 606 -18.69 -16.33 29.48
CA MET A 606 -19.40 -17.29 30.35
C MET A 606 -19.78 -16.68 31.71
N GLY A 607 -19.36 -15.45 31.99
CA GLY A 607 -19.65 -14.71 33.22
C GLY A 607 -18.67 -14.99 34.37
N HIS A 608 -17.50 -15.54 34.08
CA HIS A 608 -16.40 -15.69 35.03
C HIS A 608 -15.53 -14.43 35.05
N THR A 609 -15.06 -14.04 36.23
CA THR A 609 -14.07 -12.97 36.38
C THR A 609 -12.67 -13.55 36.27
N TRP A 610 -11.80 -12.95 35.45
CA TRP A 610 -10.39 -13.31 35.40
C TRP A 610 -9.46 -12.09 35.58
N ASP A 611 -8.36 -12.28 36.30
CA ASP A 611 -7.51 -11.18 36.80
C ASP A 611 -6.01 -11.50 36.85
N GLY A 612 -5.19 -10.46 36.96
CA GLY A 612 -3.75 -10.63 37.14
C GLY A 612 -2.97 -9.33 37.27
N GLU A 613 -1.72 -9.45 37.73
CA GLU A 613 -0.72 -8.39 37.78
C GLU A 613 0.64 -8.97 37.34
N TRP A 614 1.28 -8.34 36.36
CA TRP A 614 2.62 -8.66 35.89
C TRP A 614 3.51 -7.42 35.98
N THR A 615 4.81 -7.61 36.20
CA THR A 615 5.80 -6.53 36.16
C THR A 615 7.14 -7.05 35.66
N GLY A 616 7.64 -6.45 34.59
CA GLY A 616 8.87 -6.85 33.91
C GLY A 616 9.26 -5.90 32.78
N GLU A 617 10.30 -6.26 32.05
CA GLU A 617 10.74 -5.55 30.83
C GLU A 617 9.87 -6.00 29.64
N ILE A 618 9.45 -5.05 28.77
CA ILE A 618 8.73 -5.35 27.53
C ILE A 618 9.68 -5.14 26.34
N ASP A 619 9.80 -6.17 25.51
CA ASP A 619 10.48 -6.14 24.20
C ASP A 619 9.60 -5.35 23.19
N LEU A 620 10.15 -4.30 22.58
CA LEU A 620 9.40 -3.35 21.73
C LEU A 620 9.82 -3.47 20.27
N SER A 621 8.88 -3.67 19.36
CA SER A 621 9.12 -3.74 17.92
C SER A 621 8.17 -2.86 17.09
N ASP A 622 8.63 -2.49 15.89
CA ASP A 622 7.88 -1.71 14.92
C ASP A 622 7.22 -2.62 13.87
N GLY A 623 5.93 -2.83 14.02
CA GLY A 623 5.09 -3.58 13.09
C GLY A 623 4.63 -2.78 11.87
N ASN A 624 4.84 -1.46 11.82
CA ASN A 624 4.52 -0.63 10.66
C ASN A 624 5.31 -1.09 9.42
N SER A 625 6.50 -1.67 9.64
CA SER A 625 7.32 -2.35 8.62
C SER A 625 6.62 -3.48 7.86
N SER A 626 5.61 -4.14 8.44
CA SER A 626 4.79 -5.16 7.76
C SER A 626 3.44 -4.64 7.26
N TYR A 627 2.93 -3.53 7.83
CA TYR A 627 1.62 -2.95 7.50
C TYR A 627 1.63 -1.71 6.61
N ALA A 628 2.81 -1.23 6.18
CA ALA A 628 2.96 -0.21 5.13
C ALA A 628 2.20 -0.56 3.82
N THR A 629 1.83 -1.82 3.62
CA THR A 629 0.99 -2.33 2.52
C THR A 629 -0.51 -1.97 2.60
N ARG A 630 -1.01 -1.37 3.70
CA ARG A 630 -2.45 -1.06 3.87
C ARG A 630 -2.79 0.44 3.85
N ALA A 631 -2.00 1.30 4.51
CA ALA A 631 -2.40 2.68 4.81
C ALA A 631 -2.72 3.58 3.59
N ALA A 632 -2.26 3.23 2.39
CA ALA A 632 -2.54 3.99 1.16
C ALA A 632 -3.95 3.75 0.58
N ALA A 633 -4.63 2.65 0.93
CA ALA A 633 -5.88 2.24 0.29
C ALA A 633 -7.13 2.92 0.88
N ASP A 634 -7.17 3.13 2.20
CA ASP A 634 -8.42 3.38 2.94
C ASP A 634 -8.83 4.86 3.06
N VAL A 635 -8.18 5.75 2.29
CA VAL A 635 -8.55 7.18 2.25
C VAL A 635 -9.85 7.40 1.43
N LYS A 636 -10.97 7.00 2.05
CA LYS A 636 -12.40 7.07 1.67
C LYS A 636 -13.00 5.81 1.03
N ARG A 637 -13.41 4.85 1.87
CA ARG A 637 -14.65 4.04 1.68
C ARG A 637 -15.22 3.66 3.06
N ASN A 638 -16.48 3.97 3.33
CA ASN A 638 -17.20 3.50 4.53
C ASN A 638 -17.80 2.10 4.30
N ILE A 639 -17.02 1.20 3.69
CA ILE A 639 -17.37 -0.20 3.40
C ILE A 639 -16.06 -0.97 3.49
N PRO A 640 -15.94 -2.07 4.27
CA PRO A 640 -14.72 -2.85 4.34
C PRO A 640 -14.31 -3.38 2.97
N THR A 641 -13.02 -3.62 2.77
CA THR A 641 -12.46 -4.00 1.47
C THR A 641 -12.86 -5.42 1.07
N ALA A 642 -12.85 -5.71 -0.24
CA ALA A 642 -13.04 -7.08 -0.73
C ALA A 642 -11.95 -8.04 -0.19
N ARG A 643 -10.76 -7.53 0.11
CA ARG A 643 -9.64 -8.31 0.68
C ARG A 643 -9.85 -8.69 2.15
N GLU A 644 -10.63 -7.90 2.91
CA GLU A 644 -11.02 -8.28 4.27
C GLU A 644 -12.10 -9.36 4.25
N ARG A 645 -13.06 -9.29 3.32
CA ARG A 645 -14.00 -10.40 3.05
C ARG A 645 -13.32 -11.61 2.40
N ALA A 646 -12.19 -11.43 1.72
CA ALA A 646 -11.42 -12.54 1.13
C ALA A 646 -10.81 -13.48 2.17
N ASN A 647 -10.40 -12.97 3.33
CA ASN A 647 -9.93 -13.79 4.44
C ASN A 647 -11.05 -14.68 5.01
N ILE A 648 -12.31 -14.24 4.90
CA ILE A 648 -13.50 -15.05 5.23
C ILE A 648 -13.72 -16.11 4.14
N ALA A 649 -13.69 -15.69 2.86
CA ALA A 649 -13.93 -16.58 1.72
C ALA A 649 -12.90 -17.73 1.59
N MET A 650 -11.61 -17.47 1.82
CA MET A 650 -10.55 -18.50 1.75
C MET A 650 -10.75 -19.68 2.72
N ASN A 651 -11.53 -19.51 3.78
CA ASN A 651 -11.79 -20.56 4.78
C ASN A 651 -13.08 -21.37 4.51
N ASN A 652 -13.94 -20.94 3.58
CA ASN A 652 -15.26 -21.53 3.36
C ASN A 652 -15.27 -22.85 2.56
N ASP A 653 -14.13 -23.27 1.98
CA ASP A 653 -14.00 -24.51 1.20
C ASP A 653 -13.96 -25.79 2.08
N MET A 654 -14.04 -25.65 3.42
CA MET A 654 -14.07 -26.78 4.37
C MET A 654 -15.45 -27.13 4.96
N VAL A 655 -16.49 -26.34 4.69
CA VAL A 655 -17.77 -26.35 5.46
C VAL A 655 -18.46 -27.72 5.53
N LEU A 656 -18.37 -28.54 4.48
CA LEU A 656 -19.07 -29.84 4.41
C LEU A 656 -18.45 -30.95 5.29
N LYS A 657 -17.26 -30.74 5.87
CA LYS A 657 -16.51 -31.74 6.65
C LYS A 657 -17.12 -32.11 8.01
N VAL A 658 -18.17 -31.42 8.46
CA VAL A 658 -18.73 -31.54 9.82
C VAL A 658 -19.93 -32.52 9.89
N LEU A 659 -20.45 -33.01 8.75
CA LEU A 659 -21.69 -33.79 8.66
C LEU A 659 -21.63 -35.26 9.16
N HIS A 660 -20.85 -35.58 10.20
CA HIS A 660 -21.21 -36.67 11.12
C HIS A 660 -20.45 -36.66 12.47
N LYS A 661 -21.15 -36.33 13.57
CA LYS A 661 -20.82 -36.88 14.89
C LYS A 661 -21.99 -37.15 15.84
N ASP A 662 -22.91 -36.19 16.06
CA ASP A 662 -23.91 -36.33 17.14
C ASP A 662 -25.39 -36.05 16.78
N THR A 663 -25.97 -36.89 15.92
CA THR A 663 -27.44 -37.10 15.87
C THR A 663 -27.77 -38.60 15.86
N GLY A 664 -27.97 -39.24 17.02
CA GLY A 664 -28.10 -40.72 17.00
C GLY A 664 -28.56 -41.51 18.24
N ARG A 665 -29.02 -40.91 19.35
CA ARG A 665 -29.42 -41.68 20.57
C ARG A 665 -30.79 -42.42 20.48
N ALA A 666 -31.02 -43.16 19.39
CA ALA A 666 -32.21 -43.98 19.18
C ALA A 666 -32.21 -45.27 20.05
N SER A 667 -32.86 -45.23 21.22
CA SER A 667 -32.82 -46.33 22.20
C SER A 667 -33.69 -47.56 21.83
N ALA A 668 -33.26 -48.35 20.85
CA ALA A 668 -33.96 -49.56 20.39
C ALA A 668 -33.86 -50.74 21.38
N LYS A 669 -34.80 -50.84 22.32
CA LYS A 669 -34.92 -52.00 23.26
C LYS A 669 -35.28 -53.29 22.53
N LYS A 670 -34.26 -54.08 22.16
CA LYS A 670 -34.36 -55.40 21.53
C LYS A 670 -35.03 -56.43 22.44
N THR A 671 -36.35 -56.58 22.33
CA THR A 671 -37.11 -57.63 23.02
C THR A 671 -36.90 -58.97 22.30
N ILE A 672 -36.48 -60.00 23.04
CA ILE A 672 -36.14 -61.31 22.48
C ILE A 672 -37.39 -62.21 22.41
N LYS A 673 -37.75 -62.65 21.19
CA LYS A 673 -38.24 -64.02 20.92
C LYS A 673 -38.22 -64.36 19.43
#